data_AF-A0A1B6JJY4-F1
#
_entry.id   AF-A0A1B6JJY4-F1
#
_cell.length_a   1.000
_cell.length_b   1.000
_cell.length_c   1.000
_cell.angle_alpha   90.00
_cell.angle_beta   90.00
_cell.angle_gamma   90.00
#
_symmetry.space_group_name_H-M   'P 1'
#
loop_
_entity.id
_entity.type
_entity.pdbx_description
1 polymer ?
#
loop_
_entity_poly.entity_id
_entity_poly.type
_entity_poly.pdbx_seq_one_letter_code
_entity_poly.pdbx_strand_id
1 'polypeptide(L)'
;MIKLLLILMLTTFGYAFANDSFLAHPKYLTHEEVDELFKSLEKSHSNLTKVHSIGKSVLGKDLLVLEVSSNVHERRPLKPMFKYVGNMHGDEAVGRELIIFLGQYLLNNYNEDSRVKALLDSVDIFLMPSMNPDGFAVSKEGSCESDNSYRGRNNANNVDLNRDFPDQFDHTSWNVGRQPETLALMSWIRKTPFVLSGNLHGGAVVASYPYDDSSVGYECCHESKTPDDAVFKALALRYASKNPLMHAGNSCETDNFTDGITNGAFWYEVKGGMQDFNYVNSSCFEVTFELSCCKYPNASDLPQYWKDNKDSLISFIEGALWGVKGYVKESFTGETIPFATVEVKGINHTVSSSMDGEYWRLLLPGDYELRALAPGYEATNWTHVKIEENKTSVLNITVTNLPEEVKLEHLIRNRTDQFGFVIPQPFAHHHYAALEKELQNLAEEYPSITRLYSIGESVQHRQLYVLEISDRPGVHQPGKPEFKYIANMHGNEAVGRELLLLLAQYLCQNYQTDPRVTRLVSSVRIHLMPSMNPDGFEVSSEGDATSLTGRNNANKVDLNRDFPDLYLDESPLKVEKLKQPETKAIMDWLHQYPFVLSANLHGGALVANYPYDDNPEMRNGIENLSPDNDVFVLLARTYSDAHPTMHLGEPCPGLPNERFHDGIVNGAKWYVVSGGMQDYNYQHSNCLEITLEVGCFKYPNHTELAKYWMDNREPLLRFVEQIHRGVHGFVRSTEGNAIANASITALGIDHKVTTAKDGDYWRILAPGTYDITASHKDYLSHTQRVTILNDTVGVSLNFTLDRNDPRSWAIAYDFGITQNVFATDHYLTDEEILAELERLEQTQPRVAQYYRTGDFAGIGIPSLKVSHQVGGPSEWKVKIAVIGGMFSTEPIGRELSIRLARHLVRGFEDSPPHIVQLLNSSVIHLYPEIDEIHTSLQHNMKCLMDASLNKVGSAILSNQTIKNQYANLFLSILNAEKFDVIVILEGGGPTTIVSPKPIDSVTQKVYEMFTHAFVSGTNEIPFQPSDECSMDSSKDWKLSLLNNLYI
;
A
#
# COMPACT_ATOMS: atom_id res chain seq x y z
N MET A 1 -69.25 34.33 37.11
CA MET A 1 -69.13 35.10 35.85
C MET A 1 -67.72 35.64 35.60
N ILE A 2 -67.01 36.22 36.58
CA ILE A 2 -65.65 36.76 36.36
C ILE A 2 -64.59 35.66 36.06
N LYS A 3 -64.70 34.45 36.64
CA LYS A 3 -63.84 33.31 36.26
C LYS A 3 -64.13 32.73 34.87
N LEU A 4 -65.33 32.93 34.32
CA LEU A 4 -65.67 32.47 32.97
C LEU A 4 -65.19 33.46 31.90
N LEU A 5 -65.17 34.77 32.20
CA LEU A 5 -64.58 35.77 31.32
C LEU A 5 -63.05 35.71 31.24
N LEU A 6 -62.35 35.34 32.33
CA LEU A 6 -60.89 35.13 32.27
C LEU A 6 -60.49 33.91 31.44
N ILE A 7 -61.30 32.84 31.48
CA ILE A 7 -61.04 31.62 30.70
C ILE A 7 -61.44 31.81 29.23
N LEU A 8 -62.47 32.63 28.92
CA LEU A 8 -62.79 32.99 27.54
C LEU A 8 -61.79 33.98 26.91
N MET A 9 -61.16 34.88 27.69
CA MET A 9 -60.09 35.74 27.17
C MET A 9 -58.76 35.00 26.97
N LEU A 10 -58.51 33.90 27.70
CA LEU A 10 -57.31 33.07 27.52
C LEU A 10 -57.46 32.02 26.39
N THR A 11 -58.67 31.76 25.90
CA THR A 11 -58.91 30.75 24.86
C THR A 11 -59.06 31.32 23.44
N THR A 12 -59.15 32.65 23.27
CA THR A 12 -59.21 33.29 21.94
C THR A 12 -57.92 33.97 21.49
N PHE A 13 -56.86 33.98 22.32
CA PHE A 13 -55.55 34.54 21.95
C PHE A 13 -54.34 33.60 22.21
N GLY A 14 -54.59 32.37 22.67
CA GLY A 14 -53.54 31.48 23.20
C GLY A 14 -52.99 30.40 22.26
N TYR A 15 -53.44 30.30 21.00
CA TYR A 15 -53.08 29.18 20.12
C TYR A 15 -52.13 29.53 18.95
N ALA A 16 -51.61 30.77 18.87
CA ALA A 16 -50.84 31.23 17.70
C ALA A 16 -49.36 31.59 17.98
N PHE A 17 -48.83 31.37 19.18
CA PHE A 17 -47.48 31.85 19.56
C PHE A 17 -46.46 30.76 19.96
N ALA A 18 -46.79 29.47 19.89
CA ALA A 18 -45.85 28.41 20.29
C ALA A 18 -44.75 28.12 19.25
N ASN A 19 -45.01 28.30 17.95
CA ASN A 19 -44.15 27.77 16.88
C ASN A 19 -42.97 28.67 16.47
N ASP A 20 -43.02 29.96 16.77
CA ASP A 20 -41.99 30.97 16.42
C ASP A 20 -41.42 31.65 17.71
N SER A 21 -41.39 30.94 18.84
CA SER A 21 -41.01 31.50 20.15
C SER A 21 -39.59 32.06 20.21
N PHE A 22 -38.72 31.63 19.30
CA PHE A 22 -37.35 32.15 19.13
C PHE A 22 -37.31 33.62 18.69
N LEU A 23 -38.43 34.19 18.22
CA LEU A 23 -38.54 35.60 17.86
C LEU A 23 -38.98 36.52 19.00
N ALA A 24 -39.26 35.99 20.19
CA ALA A 24 -39.80 36.78 21.31
C ALA A 24 -38.85 37.89 21.78
N HIS A 25 -37.54 37.69 21.61
CA HIS A 25 -36.49 38.66 21.94
C HIS A 25 -35.49 38.71 20.78
N PRO A 26 -35.81 39.43 19.69
CA PRO A 26 -35.00 39.37 18.50
C PRO A 26 -33.64 40.02 18.77
N LYS A 27 -32.57 39.28 18.50
CA LYS A 27 -31.18 39.69 18.61
C LYS A 27 -30.37 38.95 17.57
N TYR A 28 -29.26 39.55 17.15
CA TYR A 28 -28.25 38.86 16.37
C TYR A 28 -27.36 38.03 17.28
N LEU A 29 -27.16 36.76 16.96
CA LEU A 29 -26.35 35.85 17.79
C LEU A 29 -24.86 35.96 17.45
N THR A 30 -24.02 36.05 18.48
CA THR A 30 -22.56 35.92 18.28
C THR A 30 -22.21 34.51 17.80
N HIS A 31 -20.99 34.33 17.29
CA HIS A 31 -20.57 33.01 16.82
C HIS A 31 -20.62 31.94 17.93
N GLU A 32 -20.22 32.32 19.15
CA GLU A 32 -20.24 31.49 20.34
C GLU A 32 -21.68 31.16 20.78
N GLU A 33 -22.59 32.15 20.70
CA GLU A 33 -24.01 31.91 21.00
C GLU A 33 -24.67 30.97 19.98
N VAL A 34 -24.26 31.03 18.69
CA VAL A 34 -24.73 30.08 17.67
C VAL A 34 -24.23 28.66 17.97
N ASP A 35 -22.95 28.51 18.34
CA ASP A 35 -22.37 27.21 18.74
C ASP A 35 -23.11 26.62 19.96
N GLU A 36 -23.35 27.43 20.98
CA GLU A 36 -24.11 27.02 22.17
C GLU A 36 -25.56 26.62 21.83
N LEU A 37 -26.23 27.41 20.98
CA LEU A 37 -27.57 27.10 20.52
C LEU A 37 -27.60 25.77 19.74
N PHE A 38 -26.68 25.58 18.79
CA PHE A 38 -26.60 24.37 17.97
C PHE A 38 -26.35 23.13 18.83
N LYS A 39 -25.42 23.20 19.79
CA LYS A 39 -25.20 22.12 20.77
C LYS A 39 -26.45 21.83 21.61
N SER A 40 -27.21 22.86 21.98
CA SER A 40 -28.48 22.68 22.69
C SER A 40 -29.56 22.03 21.80
N LEU A 41 -29.62 22.39 20.52
CA LEU A 41 -30.53 21.77 19.55
C LEU A 41 -30.17 20.29 19.30
N GLU A 42 -28.90 19.96 19.11
CA GLU A 42 -28.40 18.58 19.00
C GLU A 42 -28.76 17.75 20.23
N LYS A 43 -28.60 18.31 21.43
CA LYS A 43 -28.96 17.62 22.66
C LYS A 43 -30.47 17.38 22.80
N SER A 44 -31.30 18.34 22.38
CA SER A 44 -32.76 18.27 22.54
C SER A 44 -33.45 17.47 21.43
N HIS A 45 -32.84 17.39 20.25
CA HIS A 45 -33.38 16.74 19.06
C HIS A 45 -32.37 15.76 18.44
N SER A 46 -31.69 14.95 19.25
CA SER A 46 -30.53 14.14 18.84
C SER A 46 -30.76 13.22 17.64
N ASN A 47 -31.98 12.72 17.45
CA ASN A 47 -32.31 11.90 16.28
C ASN A 47 -32.51 12.72 15.00
N LEU A 48 -32.88 13.99 15.12
CA LEU A 48 -33.24 14.85 14.00
C LEU A 48 -32.12 15.80 13.57
N THR A 49 -31.12 16.02 14.42
CA THR A 49 -30.08 16.99 14.13
C THR A 49 -28.70 16.61 14.62
N LYS A 50 -27.70 17.05 13.86
CA LYS A 50 -26.28 16.83 14.12
C LYS A 50 -25.51 18.10 13.81
N VAL A 51 -24.58 18.47 14.68
CA VAL A 51 -23.75 19.66 14.53
C VAL A 51 -22.33 19.25 14.16
N HIS A 52 -21.78 19.89 13.15
CA HIS A 52 -20.39 19.68 12.77
C HIS A 52 -19.77 20.94 12.18
N SER A 53 -18.44 20.97 12.16
CA SER A 53 -17.66 22.01 11.51
C SER A 53 -17.07 21.47 10.22
N ILE A 54 -17.11 22.24 9.14
CA ILE A 54 -16.49 21.86 7.85
C ILE A 54 -15.07 22.41 7.68
N GLY A 55 -14.60 23.22 8.63
CA GLY A 55 -13.32 23.91 8.56
C GLY A 55 -13.26 25.06 9.55
N LYS A 56 -12.25 25.91 9.41
CA LYS A 56 -12.07 27.08 10.27
C LYS A 56 -11.92 28.35 9.44
N SER A 57 -12.40 29.46 9.98
CA SER A 57 -12.15 30.79 9.44
C SER A 57 -10.69 31.21 9.65
N VAL A 58 -10.28 32.34 9.06
CA VAL A 58 -8.93 32.90 9.23
C VAL A 58 -8.56 33.10 10.71
N LEU A 59 -9.49 33.53 11.56
CA LEU A 59 -9.26 33.70 13.00
C LEU A 59 -9.52 32.43 13.82
N GLY A 60 -9.69 31.28 13.17
CA GLY A 60 -9.81 29.98 13.82
C GLY A 60 -11.21 29.62 14.33
N LYS A 61 -12.25 30.39 13.96
CA LYS A 61 -13.65 30.08 14.32
C LYS A 61 -14.16 28.92 13.49
N ASP A 62 -14.99 28.05 14.07
CA ASP A 62 -15.52 26.90 13.35
C ASP A 62 -16.54 27.32 12.29
N LEU A 63 -16.51 26.68 11.12
CA LEU A 63 -17.51 26.88 10.09
C LEU A 63 -18.67 25.91 10.34
N LEU A 64 -19.56 26.33 11.24
CA LEU A 64 -20.61 25.50 11.81
C LEU A 64 -21.72 25.18 10.81
N VAL A 65 -22.15 23.92 10.83
CA VAL A 65 -23.27 23.39 10.05
C VAL A 65 -24.21 22.63 10.98
N LEU A 66 -25.50 22.96 10.90
CA LEU A 66 -26.58 22.20 11.50
C LEU A 66 -27.20 21.28 10.44
N GLU A 67 -26.97 19.98 10.56
CA GLU A 67 -27.64 18.97 9.75
C GLU A 67 -29.02 18.67 10.36
N VAL A 68 -30.06 18.63 9.55
CA VAL A 68 -31.45 18.41 9.96
C VAL A 68 -32.10 17.38 9.03
N SER A 69 -32.59 16.28 9.60
CA SER A 69 -33.18 15.17 8.87
C SER A 69 -34.16 14.39 9.76
N SER A 70 -35.02 13.55 9.18
CA SER A 70 -35.83 12.59 9.94
C SER A 70 -35.00 11.59 10.76
N ASN A 71 -33.76 11.33 10.35
CA ASN A 71 -32.77 10.53 11.08
C ASN A 71 -31.35 10.89 10.60
N VAL A 72 -30.57 11.60 11.44
CA VAL A 72 -29.19 12.00 11.10
C VAL A 72 -28.14 10.92 11.36
N HIS A 73 -28.52 9.81 12.01
CA HIS A 73 -27.59 8.70 12.30
C HIS A 73 -27.59 7.64 11.20
N GLU A 74 -28.65 7.59 10.39
CA GLU A 74 -28.80 6.62 9.31
C GLU A 74 -29.45 7.29 8.10
N ARG A 75 -28.64 7.53 7.07
CA ARG A 75 -29.11 8.12 5.83
C ARG A 75 -30.01 7.14 5.08
N ARG A 76 -31.16 7.62 4.61
CA ARG A 76 -32.03 6.88 3.70
C ARG A 76 -31.53 7.00 2.26
N PRO A 77 -31.39 5.90 1.51
CA PRO A 77 -31.01 5.98 0.10
C PRO A 77 -32.02 6.76 -0.75
N LEU A 78 -31.52 7.37 -1.82
CA LEU A 78 -32.20 8.27 -2.75
C LEU A 78 -32.81 9.51 -2.11
N LYS A 79 -32.41 9.84 -0.87
CA LYS A 79 -32.80 11.09 -0.22
C LYS A 79 -31.85 12.21 -0.70
N PRO A 80 -32.35 13.25 -1.40
CA PRO A 80 -31.52 14.34 -1.88
C PRO A 80 -30.97 15.16 -0.71
N MET A 81 -29.75 15.66 -0.87
CA MET A 81 -29.12 16.57 0.07
C MET A 81 -29.29 18.01 -0.40
N PHE A 82 -29.69 18.87 0.52
CA PHE A 82 -29.91 20.29 0.30
C PHE A 82 -29.03 21.12 1.25
N LYS A 83 -28.48 22.26 0.80
CA LYS A 83 -27.79 23.19 1.72
C LYS A 83 -28.20 24.65 1.59
N TYR A 84 -28.37 25.33 2.71
CA TYR A 84 -28.37 26.80 2.78
C TYR A 84 -27.06 27.30 3.37
N VAL A 85 -26.46 28.29 2.71
CA VAL A 85 -25.29 29.01 3.20
C VAL A 85 -25.66 30.48 3.33
N GLY A 86 -25.36 31.10 4.45
CA GLY A 86 -25.62 32.52 4.68
C GLY A 86 -24.38 33.26 5.15
N ASN A 87 -24.44 34.59 5.05
CA ASN A 87 -23.46 35.49 5.65
C ASN A 87 -22.03 35.18 5.15
N MET A 88 -21.94 34.98 3.82
CA MET A 88 -20.70 34.94 3.05
C MET A 88 -20.02 36.30 3.08
N HIS A 89 -20.79 37.37 2.93
CA HIS A 89 -20.41 38.70 3.37
C HIS A 89 -20.84 38.89 4.82
N GLY A 90 -19.90 39.26 5.69
CA GLY A 90 -20.15 39.31 7.11
C GLY A 90 -21.13 40.40 7.54
N ASP A 91 -21.22 41.50 6.80
CA ASP A 91 -22.16 42.61 7.06
C ASP A 91 -23.58 42.36 6.53
N GLU A 92 -23.79 41.30 5.76
CA GLU A 92 -25.10 40.88 5.24
C GLU A 92 -25.75 39.90 6.22
N ALA A 93 -26.34 40.46 7.28
CA ALA A 93 -26.67 39.73 8.50
C ALA A 93 -28.02 38.99 8.46
N VAL A 94 -28.95 39.38 7.58
CA VAL A 94 -30.31 38.81 7.57
C VAL A 94 -30.30 37.32 7.25
N GLY A 95 -29.53 36.90 6.24
CA GLY A 95 -29.41 35.49 5.85
C GLY A 95 -28.94 34.58 6.99
N ARG A 96 -28.00 35.08 7.81
CA ARG A 96 -27.50 34.37 9.00
C ARG A 96 -28.61 33.98 9.96
N GLU A 97 -29.42 34.97 10.36
CA GLU A 97 -30.47 34.78 11.34
C GLU A 97 -31.64 33.96 10.79
N LEU A 98 -31.99 34.14 9.50
CA LEU A 98 -33.02 33.32 8.87
C LEU A 98 -32.67 31.83 8.86
N ILE A 99 -31.39 31.47 8.64
CA ILE A 99 -30.95 30.08 8.70
C ILE A 99 -31.05 29.52 10.14
N ILE A 100 -30.69 30.32 11.14
CA ILE A 100 -30.82 29.95 12.56
C ILE A 100 -32.29 29.74 12.95
N PHE A 101 -33.16 30.65 12.51
CA PHE A 101 -34.61 30.55 12.73
C PHE A 101 -35.22 29.34 12.01
N LEU A 102 -34.76 29.06 10.79
CA LEU A 102 -35.19 27.90 10.02
C LEU A 102 -34.83 26.59 10.72
N GLY A 103 -33.60 26.45 11.24
CA GLY A 103 -33.20 25.28 12.01
C GLY A 103 -34.10 25.05 13.22
N GLN A 104 -34.37 26.10 14.00
CA GLN A 104 -35.27 26.02 15.16
C GLN A 104 -36.72 25.70 14.74
N TYR A 105 -37.23 26.33 13.67
CA TYR A 105 -38.57 26.09 13.17
C TYR A 105 -38.76 24.64 12.70
N LEU A 106 -37.84 24.11 11.90
CA LEU A 106 -37.90 22.74 11.39
C LEU A 106 -37.89 21.71 12.53
N LEU A 107 -37.05 21.90 13.55
CA LEU A 107 -36.94 20.98 14.67
C LEU A 107 -38.17 21.04 15.58
N ASN A 108 -38.60 22.25 15.97
CA ASN A 108 -39.74 22.44 16.87
C ASN A 108 -41.07 21.99 16.25
N ASN A 109 -41.17 21.98 14.91
CA ASN A 109 -42.41 21.67 14.20
C ASN A 109 -42.41 20.29 13.52
N TYR A 110 -41.38 19.46 13.70
CA TYR A 110 -41.32 18.15 13.03
C TYR A 110 -42.51 17.23 13.36
N ASN A 111 -43.03 17.27 14.59
CA ASN A 111 -44.20 16.47 14.99
C ASN A 111 -45.53 17.23 14.90
N GLU A 112 -45.48 18.55 14.68
CA GLU A 112 -46.65 19.44 14.76
C GLU A 112 -47.13 19.91 13.38
N ASP A 113 -46.21 20.08 12.42
CA ASP A 113 -46.49 20.54 11.06
C ASP A 113 -46.24 19.42 10.04
N SER A 114 -47.31 18.98 9.39
CA SER A 114 -47.25 17.90 8.38
C SER A 114 -46.35 18.21 7.18
N ARG A 115 -46.20 19.48 6.80
CA ARG A 115 -45.31 19.91 5.70
C ARG A 115 -43.86 19.80 6.13
N VAL A 116 -43.53 20.27 7.33
CA VAL A 116 -42.18 20.15 7.91
C VAL A 116 -41.81 18.68 8.07
N LYS A 117 -42.73 17.86 8.58
CA LYS A 117 -42.53 16.41 8.68
C LYS A 117 -42.21 15.79 7.32
N ALA A 118 -43.05 16.03 6.32
CA ALA A 118 -42.86 15.50 4.97
C ALA A 118 -41.53 15.96 4.36
N LEU A 119 -41.12 17.20 4.62
CA LEU A 119 -39.85 17.75 4.16
C LEU A 119 -38.66 17.02 4.80
N LEU A 120 -38.61 16.90 6.14
CA LEU A 120 -37.51 16.24 6.84
C LEU A 120 -37.47 14.72 6.59
N ASP A 121 -38.61 14.09 6.28
CA ASP A 121 -38.68 12.69 5.85
C ASP A 121 -38.12 12.49 4.42
N SER A 122 -38.10 13.54 3.59
CA SER A 122 -37.82 13.46 2.16
C SER A 122 -36.52 14.13 1.70
N VAL A 123 -35.95 15.06 2.48
CA VAL A 123 -34.73 15.81 2.16
C VAL A 123 -33.77 15.81 3.37
N ASP A 124 -32.47 15.63 3.12
CA ASP A 124 -31.43 15.85 4.14
C ASP A 124 -30.94 17.29 4.04
N ILE A 125 -31.16 18.09 5.09
CA ILE A 125 -30.98 19.56 5.05
C ILE A 125 -29.73 19.94 5.83
N PHE A 126 -28.87 20.76 5.24
CA PHE A 126 -27.65 21.26 5.85
C PHE A 126 -27.69 22.79 5.93
N LEU A 127 -27.60 23.33 7.14
CA LEU A 127 -27.78 24.75 7.41
C LEU A 127 -26.48 25.36 7.93
N MET A 128 -25.79 26.14 7.09
CA MET A 128 -24.63 26.93 7.47
C MET A 128 -25.03 28.39 7.65
N PRO A 129 -25.22 28.88 8.89
CA PRO A 129 -25.66 30.25 9.11
C PRO A 129 -24.59 31.29 8.77
N SER A 130 -23.30 30.92 8.80
CA SER A 130 -22.21 31.88 8.62
C SER A 130 -21.01 31.25 7.96
N MET A 131 -20.79 31.56 6.69
CA MET A 131 -19.52 31.27 6.02
C MET A 131 -18.41 32.22 6.46
N ASN A 132 -18.72 33.49 6.78
CA ASN A 132 -17.75 34.50 7.21
C ASN A 132 -18.01 35.00 8.65
N PRO A 133 -17.78 34.16 9.68
CA PRO A 133 -18.00 34.55 11.07
C PRO A 133 -17.03 35.63 11.58
N ASP A 134 -15.93 35.87 10.86
CA ASP A 134 -14.94 36.91 11.19
C ASP A 134 -15.40 38.29 10.71
N GLY A 135 -15.85 38.39 9.47
CA GLY A 135 -16.46 39.61 8.92
C GLY A 135 -17.70 40.03 9.73
N PHE A 136 -18.56 39.07 10.08
CA PHE A 136 -19.74 39.36 10.90
C PHE A 136 -19.39 39.98 12.25
N ALA A 137 -18.38 39.46 12.93
CA ALA A 137 -17.97 39.93 14.26
C ALA A 137 -17.44 41.37 14.28
N VAL A 138 -17.00 41.90 13.14
CA VAL A 138 -16.54 43.30 13.02
C VAL A 138 -17.55 44.21 12.31
N SER A 139 -18.69 43.65 11.91
CA SER A 139 -19.81 44.38 11.30
C SER A 139 -20.67 45.07 12.36
N LYS A 140 -21.52 46.00 11.95
CA LYS A 140 -22.26 46.86 12.88
C LYS A 140 -23.76 46.87 12.58
N GLU A 141 -24.55 46.54 13.61
CA GLU A 141 -26.00 46.65 13.57
C GLU A 141 -26.47 48.09 13.26
N GLY A 142 -27.47 48.17 12.38
CA GLY A 142 -28.05 49.41 11.87
C GLY A 142 -27.32 49.99 10.67
N SER A 143 -26.20 49.40 10.23
CA SER A 143 -25.51 49.81 9.00
C SER A 143 -26.13 49.14 7.78
N CYS A 144 -26.80 49.92 6.94
CA CYS A 144 -27.41 49.38 5.72
C CYS A 144 -26.42 49.24 4.55
N GLU A 145 -25.30 49.96 4.59
CA GLU A 145 -24.25 49.91 3.58
C GLU A 145 -22.96 49.30 4.15
N SER A 146 -22.14 48.73 3.26
CA SER A 146 -20.80 48.25 3.64
C SER A 146 -19.89 49.41 4.02
N ASP A 147 -18.91 49.15 4.89
CA ASP A 147 -17.85 50.11 5.19
C ASP A 147 -17.04 50.45 3.92
N ASN A 148 -16.53 51.68 3.82
CA ASN A 148 -15.76 52.14 2.65
C ASN A 148 -14.49 51.29 2.39
N SER A 149 -13.96 50.62 3.42
CA SER A 149 -12.84 49.69 3.31
C SER A 149 -13.26 48.23 3.07
N TYR A 150 -14.56 47.97 2.95
CA TYR A 150 -15.19 46.64 2.92
C TYR A 150 -14.91 45.78 4.16
N ARG A 151 -14.48 46.40 5.26
CA ARG A 151 -14.36 45.74 6.55
C ARG A 151 -15.74 45.29 7.03
N GLY A 152 -15.85 44.01 7.36
CA GLY A 152 -17.12 43.39 7.76
C GLY A 152 -17.76 42.61 6.63
N ARG A 153 -17.75 43.14 5.40
CA ARG A 153 -18.11 42.39 4.19
C ARG A 153 -17.09 41.28 3.92
N ASN A 154 -15.83 41.66 3.78
CA ASN A 154 -14.74 40.74 3.48
C ASN A 154 -14.37 39.86 4.69
N ASN A 155 -13.62 38.78 4.46
CA ASN A 155 -13.11 37.94 5.56
C ASN A 155 -12.00 38.64 6.36
N ALA A 156 -11.38 37.96 7.33
CA ALA A 156 -10.39 38.60 8.19
C ALA A 156 -9.10 39.04 7.46
N ASN A 157 -8.80 38.45 6.30
CA ASN A 157 -7.70 38.88 5.41
C ASN A 157 -8.13 39.97 4.43
N ASN A 158 -9.33 40.52 4.59
CA ASN A 158 -9.93 41.52 3.72
C ASN A 158 -10.14 41.05 2.26
N VAL A 159 -10.42 39.75 2.06
CA VAL A 159 -10.79 39.17 0.76
C VAL A 159 -12.31 38.98 0.69
N ASP A 160 -12.90 39.33 -0.46
CA ASP A 160 -14.32 39.05 -0.76
C ASP A 160 -14.46 37.55 -1.09
N LEU A 161 -15.11 36.79 -0.19
CA LEU A 161 -15.26 35.35 -0.35
C LEU A 161 -16.11 34.98 -1.58
N ASN A 162 -16.99 35.87 -2.05
CA ASN A 162 -17.78 35.66 -3.27
C ASN A 162 -17.04 36.11 -4.54
N ARG A 163 -15.71 36.29 -4.45
CA ARG A 163 -14.78 36.48 -5.58
C ARG A 163 -13.57 35.54 -5.51
N ASP A 164 -13.56 34.63 -4.54
CA ASP A 164 -12.40 33.79 -4.20
C ASP A 164 -12.53 32.35 -4.76
N PHE A 165 -13.69 31.98 -5.32
CA PHE A 165 -13.88 30.67 -5.96
C PHE A 165 -13.25 30.63 -7.36
N PRO A 166 -12.84 29.44 -7.85
CA PRO A 166 -12.46 29.27 -9.25
C PRO A 166 -13.62 29.60 -10.18
N ASP A 167 -13.30 30.33 -11.25
CA ASP A 167 -14.26 30.82 -12.22
C ASP A 167 -14.13 30.07 -13.56
N GLN A 168 -15.26 29.81 -14.24
CA GLN A 168 -15.27 29.07 -15.52
C GLN A 168 -14.74 29.88 -16.72
N PHE A 169 -14.75 31.21 -16.65
CA PHE A 169 -14.33 32.10 -17.75
C PHE A 169 -13.00 32.79 -17.46
N ASP A 170 -12.48 32.73 -16.23
CA ASP A 170 -11.14 33.21 -15.86
C ASP A 170 -10.12 32.08 -15.60
N HIS A 171 -9.31 31.79 -16.61
CA HIS A 171 -8.22 30.82 -16.57
C HIS A 171 -7.03 31.21 -15.67
N THR A 172 -6.96 32.46 -15.18
CA THR A 172 -5.86 32.92 -14.33
C THR A 172 -6.11 32.70 -12.84
N SER A 173 -7.37 32.48 -12.45
CA SER A 173 -7.83 32.42 -11.05
C SER A 173 -7.50 31.11 -10.31
N TRP A 174 -7.10 30.04 -11.01
CA TRP A 174 -6.94 28.70 -10.42
C TRP A 174 -5.71 28.55 -9.50
N ASN A 175 -4.69 29.41 -9.64
CA ASN A 175 -3.41 29.36 -8.90
C ASN A 175 -3.28 30.37 -7.74
N VAL A 176 -4.40 30.90 -7.24
CA VAL A 176 -4.41 31.93 -6.18
C VAL A 176 -4.50 31.27 -4.79
N GLY A 177 -3.74 31.79 -3.82
CA GLY A 177 -3.83 31.40 -2.41
C GLY A 177 -5.21 31.77 -1.84
N ARG A 178 -6.11 30.78 -1.77
CA ARG A 178 -7.51 30.93 -1.38
C ARG A 178 -7.69 31.03 0.13
N GLN A 179 -8.80 31.65 0.52
CA GLN A 179 -9.16 31.78 1.91
C GLN A 179 -9.57 30.43 2.51
N PRO A 180 -9.28 30.20 3.80
CA PRO A 180 -9.60 28.93 4.45
C PRO A 180 -11.11 28.67 4.48
N GLU A 181 -11.94 29.71 4.54
CA GLU A 181 -13.40 29.61 4.40
C GLU A 181 -13.80 29.04 3.03
N THR A 182 -13.22 29.58 1.96
CA THR A 182 -13.45 29.15 0.57
C THR A 182 -13.02 27.69 0.39
N LEU A 183 -11.81 27.33 0.84
CA LEU A 183 -11.28 25.96 0.72
C LEU A 183 -12.13 24.94 1.46
N ALA A 184 -12.58 25.26 2.68
CA ALA A 184 -13.47 24.41 3.46
C ALA A 184 -14.79 24.16 2.71
N LEU A 185 -15.37 25.21 2.13
CA LEU A 185 -16.64 25.11 1.41
C LEU A 185 -16.50 24.38 0.07
N MET A 186 -15.43 24.61 -0.70
CA MET A 186 -15.10 23.86 -1.91
C MET A 186 -14.96 22.36 -1.62
N SER A 187 -14.23 22.00 -0.55
CA SER A 187 -14.06 20.62 -0.09
C SER A 187 -15.41 19.99 0.27
N TRP A 188 -16.27 20.72 0.97
CA TRP A 188 -17.60 20.25 1.36
C TRP A 188 -18.53 20.02 0.16
N ILE A 189 -18.55 20.96 -0.80
CA ILE A 189 -19.33 20.88 -2.05
C ILE A 189 -18.92 19.66 -2.88
N ARG A 190 -17.61 19.35 -2.96
CA ARG A 190 -17.11 18.21 -3.77
C ARG A 190 -17.29 16.85 -3.10
N LYS A 191 -17.25 16.78 -1.76
CA LYS A 191 -17.36 15.53 -1.01
C LYS A 191 -18.79 15.08 -0.75
N THR A 192 -19.73 16.01 -0.79
CA THR A 192 -21.13 15.76 -0.41
C THR A 192 -22.02 15.88 -1.64
N PRO A 193 -22.87 14.89 -1.95
CA PRO A 193 -23.72 14.90 -3.14
C PRO A 193 -24.93 15.85 -2.98
N PHE A 194 -24.66 17.15 -2.82
CA PHE A 194 -25.70 18.17 -2.79
C PHE A 194 -26.41 18.27 -4.14
N VAL A 195 -27.73 18.37 -4.07
CA VAL A 195 -28.62 18.46 -5.24
C VAL A 195 -29.02 19.91 -5.49
N LEU A 196 -29.43 20.61 -4.44
CA LEU A 196 -29.90 21.99 -4.50
C LEU A 196 -29.33 22.79 -3.34
N SER A 197 -29.07 24.07 -3.59
CA SER A 197 -28.55 24.99 -2.60
C SER A 197 -29.05 26.41 -2.78
N GLY A 198 -29.08 27.17 -1.69
CA GLY A 198 -29.26 28.61 -1.73
C GLY A 198 -28.17 29.34 -0.95
N ASN A 199 -27.71 30.45 -1.51
CA ASN A 199 -26.74 31.36 -0.88
C ASN A 199 -27.45 32.65 -0.48
N LEU A 200 -27.41 33.05 0.79
CA LEU A 200 -28.20 34.17 1.32
C LEU A 200 -27.33 35.41 1.55
N HIS A 201 -27.70 36.51 0.89
CA HIS A 201 -27.02 37.82 0.86
C HIS A 201 -27.97 38.96 1.29
N GLY A 202 -27.43 40.17 1.33
CA GLY A 202 -28.17 41.41 1.54
C GLY A 202 -27.55 42.59 0.80
N GLY A 203 -28.36 43.62 0.55
CA GLY A 203 -28.01 44.79 -0.26
C GLY A 203 -29.01 45.02 -1.40
N ALA A 204 -29.75 43.98 -1.79
CA ALA A 204 -30.87 44.07 -2.72
C ALA A 204 -32.03 43.16 -2.27
N VAL A 205 -33.11 43.10 -3.07
CA VAL A 205 -34.19 42.13 -2.86
C VAL A 205 -34.52 41.44 -4.19
N VAL A 206 -33.83 40.32 -4.45
CA VAL A 206 -33.93 39.55 -5.71
C VAL A 206 -33.40 38.13 -5.54
N ALA A 207 -33.93 37.18 -6.31
CA ALA A 207 -33.29 35.88 -6.51
C ALA A 207 -32.44 35.91 -7.80
N SER A 208 -31.12 35.97 -7.63
CA SER A 208 -30.14 35.90 -8.72
C SER A 208 -29.82 34.45 -9.07
N TYR A 209 -29.81 34.10 -10.35
CA TYR A 209 -29.51 32.76 -10.83
C TYR A 209 -28.39 32.72 -11.89
N PRO A 210 -27.69 31.58 -12.03
CA PRO A 210 -26.55 31.43 -12.93
C PRO A 210 -26.81 31.75 -14.41
N TYR A 211 -25.76 32.06 -15.18
CA TYR A 211 -24.39 32.33 -14.70
C TYR A 211 -24.27 33.74 -14.12
N ASP A 212 -23.34 33.89 -13.18
CA ASP A 212 -22.98 35.13 -12.50
C ASP A 212 -22.05 36.01 -13.34
N ASP A 213 -21.33 35.46 -14.30
CA ASP A 213 -20.49 36.22 -15.24
C ASP A 213 -20.49 35.63 -16.67
N SER A 214 -19.63 36.15 -17.55
CA SER A 214 -19.58 35.74 -18.95
C SER A 214 -18.18 35.77 -19.55
N SER A 215 -17.96 34.95 -20.59
CA SER A 215 -16.71 34.94 -21.36
C SER A 215 -16.43 36.23 -22.13
N VAL A 216 -17.39 37.15 -22.22
CA VAL A 216 -17.27 38.40 -23.00
C VAL A 216 -16.81 39.56 -22.11
N GLY A 217 -16.94 39.44 -20.78
CA GLY A 217 -16.46 40.42 -19.81
C GLY A 217 -17.23 41.74 -19.83
N TYR A 218 -18.55 41.69 -19.90
CA TYR A 218 -19.40 42.89 -19.85
C TYR A 218 -19.57 43.39 -18.41
N GLU A 219 -19.84 44.67 -18.21
CA GLU A 219 -20.09 45.17 -16.85
C GLU A 219 -21.49 44.76 -16.32
N CYS A 220 -22.49 44.70 -17.20
CA CYS A 220 -23.88 44.28 -16.90
C CYS A 220 -24.65 43.95 -18.18
N CYS A 221 -25.94 43.62 -17.99
CA CYS A 221 -27.02 43.82 -18.96
C CYS A 221 -27.01 42.85 -20.15
N HIS A 222 -26.28 41.76 -20.03
CA HIS A 222 -26.24 40.63 -20.95
C HIS A 222 -26.49 39.32 -20.20
N GLU A 223 -27.54 38.58 -20.59
CA GLU A 223 -27.81 37.28 -19.97
C GLU A 223 -26.72 36.26 -20.34
N SER A 224 -26.13 35.62 -19.33
CA SER A 224 -25.22 34.49 -19.47
C SER A 224 -25.96 33.21 -19.08
N LYS A 225 -26.50 32.51 -20.08
CA LYS A 225 -27.41 31.38 -19.85
C LYS A 225 -26.65 30.09 -19.56
N THR A 226 -27.05 29.40 -18.50
CA THR A 226 -26.63 28.01 -18.29
C THR A 226 -27.38 27.04 -19.21
N PRO A 227 -26.82 25.83 -19.44
CA PRO A 227 -27.57 24.74 -20.06
C PRO A 227 -28.91 24.43 -19.39
N ASP A 228 -29.04 24.70 -18.09
CA ASP A 228 -30.24 24.48 -17.28
C ASP A 228 -31.00 25.78 -16.91
N ASP A 229 -30.86 26.84 -17.73
CA ASP A 229 -31.46 28.17 -17.49
C ASP A 229 -32.95 28.10 -17.10
N ALA A 230 -33.73 27.23 -17.76
CA ALA A 230 -35.15 27.05 -17.45
C ALA A 230 -35.40 26.51 -16.02
N VAL A 231 -34.57 25.56 -15.56
CA VAL A 231 -34.67 24.99 -14.20
C VAL A 231 -34.30 26.06 -13.18
N PHE A 232 -33.22 26.81 -13.43
CA PHE A 232 -32.77 27.88 -12.55
C PHE A 232 -33.80 29.02 -12.43
N LYS A 233 -34.36 29.49 -13.55
CA LYS A 233 -35.46 30.48 -13.55
C LYS A 233 -36.64 30.01 -12.72
N ALA A 234 -37.04 28.74 -12.87
CA ALA A 234 -38.14 28.19 -12.11
C ALA A 234 -37.83 28.07 -10.61
N LEU A 235 -36.59 27.69 -10.24
CA LEU A 235 -36.12 27.63 -8.86
C LEU A 235 -36.06 29.02 -8.21
N ALA A 236 -35.53 30.02 -8.92
CA ALA A 236 -35.51 31.41 -8.45
C ALA A 236 -36.93 31.95 -8.25
N LEU A 237 -37.82 31.72 -9.22
CA LEU A 237 -39.22 32.13 -9.15
C LEU A 237 -39.97 31.43 -8.00
N ARG A 238 -39.62 30.18 -7.68
CA ARG A 238 -40.21 29.42 -6.57
C ARG A 238 -39.96 30.09 -5.21
N TYR A 239 -38.80 30.72 -5.03
CA TYR A 239 -38.50 31.52 -3.84
C TYR A 239 -39.17 32.89 -3.92
N ALA A 240 -38.94 33.60 -5.04
CA ALA A 240 -39.37 34.99 -5.21
C ALA A 240 -40.88 35.16 -5.12
N SER A 241 -41.66 34.29 -5.79
CA SER A 241 -43.14 34.34 -5.77
C SER A 241 -43.78 34.16 -4.39
N LYS A 242 -43.02 33.63 -3.41
CA LYS A 242 -43.47 33.43 -2.03
C LYS A 242 -43.03 34.54 -1.08
N ASN A 243 -42.07 35.38 -1.49
CA ASN A 243 -41.66 36.57 -0.76
C ASN A 243 -42.38 37.80 -1.36
N PRO A 244 -43.29 38.47 -0.64
CA PRO A 244 -44.06 39.58 -1.18
C PRO A 244 -43.23 40.76 -1.69
N LEU A 245 -42.11 41.07 -1.02
CA LEU A 245 -41.23 42.18 -1.37
C LEU A 245 -40.37 41.84 -2.59
N MET A 246 -39.85 40.61 -2.63
CA MET A 246 -39.06 40.14 -3.77
C MET A 246 -39.92 40.04 -5.02
N HIS A 247 -41.11 39.43 -4.93
CA HIS A 247 -42.02 39.29 -6.07
C HIS A 247 -42.45 40.64 -6.68
N ALA A 248 -42.60 41.69 -5.84
CA ALA A 248 -42.94 43.02 -6.32
C ALA A 248 -41.85 43.63 -7.22
N GLY A 249 -40.60 43.20 -7.05
CA GLY A 249 -39.48 43.55 -7.94
C GLY A 249 -38.89 44.94 -7.73
N ASN A 250 -39.51 45.82 -6.96
CA ASN A 250 -39.16 47.25 -6.84
C ASN A 250 -38.99 47.72 -5.38
N SER A 251 -38.51 46.83 -4.51
CA SER A 251 -38.43 47.06 -3.07
C SER A 251 -37.29 48.00 -2.64
N CYS A 252 -36.23 48.12 -3.43
CA CYS A 252 -35.12 49.05 -3.20
C CYS A 252 -35.18 50.21 -4.21
N GLU A 253 -34.77 51.43 -3.81
CA GLU A 253 -35.04 52.66 -4.59
C GLU A 253 -34.48 52.67 -6.02
N THR A 254 -33.43 51.89 -6.30
CA THR A 254 -32.73 51.84 -7.60
C THR A 254 -33.01 50.59 -8.42
N ASP A 255 -33.71 49.60 -7.86
CA ASP A 255 -33.76 48.26 -8.42
C ASP A 255 -35.14 47.93 -8.99
N ASN A 256 -35.15 47.25 -10.14
CA ASN A 256 -36.38 46.77 -10.76
C ASN A 256 -36.17 45.39 -11.40
N PHE A 257 -36.57 44.34 -10.68
CA PHE A 257 -36.44 42.94 -11.09
C PHE A 257 -37.82 42.36 -11.41
N THR A 258 -38.09 42.08 -12.69
CA THR A 258 -39.38 41.50 -13.08
C THR A 258 -39.57 40.15 -12.39
N ASP A 259 -40.73 39.95 -11.75
CA ASP A 259 -41.07 38.79 -10.93
C ASP A 259 -40.14 38.49 -9.74
N GLY A 260 -39.20 39.41 -9.43
CA GLY A 260 -38.25 39.27 -8.33
C GLY A 260 -37.04 38.38 -8.62
N ILE A 261 -36.74 38.12 -9.90
CA ILE A 261 -35.60 37.28 -10.30
C ILE A 261 -34.69 37.99 -11.31
N THR A 262 -33.41 37.60 -11.36
CA THR A 262 -32.47 38.08 -12.38
C THR A 262 -31.42 37.03 -12.71
N ASN A 263 -30.92 37.02 -13.95
CA ASN A 263 -29.67 36.32 -14.25
C ASN A 263 -28.51 37.15 -13.63
N GLY A 264 -27.53 36.48 -13.03
CA GLY A 264 -26.44 37.16 -12.31
C GLY A 264 -25.64 38.10 -13.22
N ALA A 265 -25.11 37.59 -14.33
CA ALA A 265 -24.36 38.38 -15.31
C ALA A 265 -25.19 39.52 -15.94
N PHE A 266 -26.50 39.32 -16.09
CA PHE A 266 -27.39 40.39 -16.56
C PHE A 266 -27.51 41.53 -15.56
N TRP A 267 -27.46 41.25 -14.26
CA TRP A 267 -27.49 42.27 -13.23
C TRP A 267 -26.13 42.98 -13.13
N TYR A 268 -25.07 42.24 -12.83
CA TYR A 268 -23.66 42.66 -12.93
C TYR A 268 -22.75 41.44 -12.84
N GLU A 269 -21.60 41.47 -13.53
CA GLU A 269 -20.71 40.31 -13.53
C GLU A 269 -20.05 40.05 -12.16
N VAL A 270 -20.12 38.79 -11.71
CA VAL A 270 -19.51 38.28 -10.48
C VAL A 270 -18.57 37.12 -10.83
N LYS A 271 -17.28 37.45 -10.93
CA LYS A 271 -16.22 36.45 -11.20
C LYS A 271 -15.81 35.74 -9.93
N GLY A 272 -15.69 34.43 -9.97
CA GLY A 272 -15.27 33.62 -8.83
C GLY A 272 -16.31 33.55 -7.71
N GLY A 273 -17.59 33.58 -8.08
CA GLY A 273 -18.72 33.39 -7.17
C GLY A 273 -18.94 31.92 -6.78
N MET A 274 -19.47 31.69 -5.59
CA MET A 274 -19.80 30.32 -5.12
C MET A 274 -20.93 29.67 -5.93
N GLN A 275 -21.89 30.47 -6.40
CA GLN A 275 -23.09 30.01 -7.07
C GLN A 275 -22.74 29.20 -8.33
N ASP A 276 -21.91 29.78 -9.18
CA ASP A 276 -21.45 29.15 -10.41
C ASP A 276 -20.48 28.00 -10.13
N PHE A 277 -19.63 28.13 -9.11
CA PHE A 277 -18.74 27.04 -8.69
C PHE A 277 -19.51 25.76 -8.35
N ASN A 278 -20.64 25.86 -7.64
CA ASN A 278 -21.49 24.71 -7.33
C ASN A 278 -21.96 24.00 -8.61
N TYR A 279 -22.46 24.77 -9.57
CA TYR A 279 -23.03 24.22 -10.79
C TYR A 279 -21.97 23.64 -11.74
N VAL A 280 -20.80 24.27 -11.83
CA VAL A 280 -19.73 23.84 -12.75
C VAL A 280 -18.88 22.70 -12.18
N ASN A 281 -18.65 22.68 -10.86
CA ASN A 281 -17.70 21.75 -10.23
C ASN A 281 -18.37 20.65 -9.39
N SER A 282 -19.70 20.60 -9.35
CA SER A 282 -20.46 19.56 -8.65
C SER A 282 -21.80 19.27 -9.35
N SER A 283 -22.65 18.45 -8.75
CA SER A 283 -24.04 18.24 -9.23
C SER A 283 -25.06 19.16 -8.55
N CYS A 284 -24.59 20.13 -7.74
CA CYS A 284 -25.42 21.02 -6.95
C CYS A 284 -25.85 22.24 -7.76
N PHE A 285 -27.16 22.52 -7.77
CA PHE A 285 -27.72 23.74 -8.34
C PHE A 285 -27.82 24.77 -7.23
N GLU A 286 -27.22 25.95 -7.40
CA GLU A 286 -27.28 27.01 -6.39
C GLU A 286 -27.94 28.28 -6.94
N VAL A 287 -28.75 28.95 -6.11
CA VAL A 287 -29.38 30.24 -6.41
C VAL A 287 -29.01 31.22 -5.29
N THR A 288 -28.65 32.44 -5.65
CA THR A 288 -28.33 33.50 -4.69
C THR A 288 -29.57 34.33 -4.37
N PHE A 289 -29.86 34.51 -3.09
CA PHE A 289 -31.01 35.27 -2.60
C PHE A 289 -30.53 36.51 -1.88
N GLU A 290 -30.81 37.68 -2.46
CA GLU A 290 -30.67 38.98 -1.83
C GLU A 290 -31.95 39.27 -1.05
N LEU A 291 -31.84 39.40 0.28
CA LEU A 291 -33.01 39.32 1.16
C LEU A 291 -33.53 40.66 1.66
N SER A 292 -32.70 41.71 1.62
CA SER A 292 -32.98 42.99 2.24
C SER A 292 -32.16 44.12 1.60
N CYS A 293 -32.76 45.29 1.40
CA CYS A 293 -32.00 46.46 0.94
C CYS A 293 -30.96 46.90 1.98
N CYS A 294 -31.31 46.81 3.28
CA CYS A 294 -30.37 47.08 4.37
C CYS A 294 -29.56 45.82 4.67
N LYS A 295 -28.22 45.89 4.57
CA LYS A 295 -27.32 44.75 4.83
C LYS A 295 -27.37 44.26 6.28
N TYR A 296 -27.29 45.18 7.24
CA TYR A 296 -27.35 44.89 8.67
C TYR A 296 -28.45 45.73 9.37
N PRO A 297 -29.74 45.37 9.23
CA PRO A 297 -30.86 46.10 9.85
C PRO A 297 -30.88 45.92 11.37
N ASN A 298 -31.70 46.71 12.07
CA ASN A 298 -31.86 46.55 13.52
C ASN A 298 -32.52 45.21 13.83
N ALA A 299 -32.14 44.59 14.95
CA ALA A 299 -32.67 43.29 15.35
C ALA A 299 -34.21 43.31 15.50
N SER A 300 -34.80 44.47 15.83
CA SER A 300 -36.26 44.64 15.89
C SER A 300 -36.99 44.27 14.60
N ASP A 301 -36.31 44.28 13.45
CA ASP A 301 -36.89 44.03 12.14
C ASP A 301 -36.83 42.54 11.74
N LEU A 302 -36.03 41.72 12.44
CA LEU A 302 -35.85 40.29 12.17
C LEU A 302 -37.17 39.47 12.13
N PRO A 303 -38.17 39.72 13.01
CA PRO A 303 -39.45 39.02 12.92
C PRO A 303 -40.20 39.27 11.60
N GLN A 304 -40.06 40.46 11.01
CA GLN A 304 -40.66 40.78 9.73
C GLN A 304 -39.92 40.08 8.58
N TYR A 305 -38.58 40.10 8.58
CA TYR A 305 -37.79 39.34 7.61
C TYR A 305 -38.07 37.84 7.65
N TRP A 306 -38.23 37.25 8.85
CA TRP A 306 -38.64 35.86 9.00
C TRP A 306 -40.02 35.61 8.39
N LYS A 307 -40.99 36.47 8.71
CA LYS A 307 -42.36 36.35 8.18
C LYS A 307 -42.39 36.39 6.66
N ASP A 308 -41.59 37.24 6.04
CA ASP A 308 -41.58 37.42 4.58
C ASP A 308 -40.84 36.30 3.84
N ASN A 309 -39.89 35.62 4.49
CA ASN A 309 -39.05 34.60 3.87
C ASN A 309 -39.35 33.16 4.30
N LYS A 310 -40.09 32.93 5.40
CA LYS A 310 -40.34 31.57 5.93
C LYS A 310 -40.92 30.63 4.87
N ASP A 311 -41.98 31.06 4.16
CA ASP A 311 -42.60 30.22 3.14
C ASP A 311 -41.66 30.01 1.93
N SER A 312 -40.90 31.04 1.55
CA SER A 312 -39.92 30.97 0.47
C SER A 312 -38.78 29.99 0.75
N LEU A 313 -38.20 30.03 1.96
CA LEU A 313 -37.13 29.13 2.40
C LEU A 313 -37.59 27.67 2.33
N ILE A 314 -38.75 27.36 2.92
CA ILE A 314 -39.30 25.99 2.92
C ILE A 314 -39.67 25.56 1.50
N SER A 315 -40.34 26.44 0.74
CA SER A 315 -40.70 26.19 -0.65
C SER A 315 -39.49 25.85 -1.50
N PHE A 316 -38.39 26.60 -1.38
CA PHE A 316 -37.20 26.36 -2.17
C PHE A 316 -36.52 25.02 -1.85
N ILE A 317 -36.47 24.60 -0.58
CA ILE A 317 -35.94 23.26 -0.20
C ILE A 317 -36.71 22.14 -0.89
N GLU A 318 -38.04 22.27 -1.02
CA GLU A 318 -38.86 21.30 -1.75
C GLU A 318 -38.48 21.18 -3.23
N GLY A 319 -37.81 22.19 -3.81
CA GLY A 319 -37.23 22.14 -5.15
C GLY A 319 -36.19 21.03 -5.33
N ALA A 320 -35.54 20.57 -4.25
CA ALA A 320 -34.61 19.45 -4.27
C ALA A 320 -35.28 18.11 -4.66
N LEU A 321 -36.62 18.06 -4.65
CA LEU A 321 -37.42 16.92 -5.06
C LEU A 321 -37.82 16.96 -6.54
N TRP A 322 -37.39 17.96 -7.31
CA TRP A 322 -37.73 18.04 -8.73
C TRP A 322 -36.94 17.04 -9.59
N GLY A 323 -37.49 16.72 -10.77
CA GLY A 323 -36.84 15.88 -11.75
C GLY A 323 -36.83 14.39 -11.42
N VAL A 324 -35.66 13.77 -11.60
CA VAL A 324 -35.48 12.31 -11.55
C VAL A 324 -34.33 11.93 -10.62
N LYS A 325 -34.49 10.78 -9.95
CA LYS A 325 -33.43 10.17 -9.13
C LYS A 325 -33.36 8.67 -9.34
N GLY A 326 -32.26 8.03 -8.97
CA GLY A 326 -32.16 6.59 -8.99
C GLY A 326 -30.73 6.11 -8.84
N TYR A 327 -30.47 4.88 -9.27
CA TYR A 327 -29.13 4.30 -9.25
C TYR A 327 -28.57 4.14 -10.65
N VAL A 328 -27.26 4.32 -10.80
CA VAL A 328 -26.52 3.75 -11.93
C VAL A 328 -26.07 2.35 -11.55
N LYS A 329 -26.40 1.35 -12.35
CA LYS A 329 -26.14 -0.07 -12.04
C LYS A 329 -25.44 -0.80 -13.17
N GLU A 330 -24.63 -1.79 -12.85
CA GLU A 330 -24.13 -2.72 -13.84
C GLU A 330 -25.27 -3.63 -14.34
N SER A 331 -25.31 -3.84 -15.66
CA SER A 331 -26.40 -4.52 -16.35
C SER A 331 -26.60 -6.00 -15.98
N PHE A 332 -25.56 -6.70 -15.54
CA PHE A 332 -25.56 -8.13 -15.24
C PHE A 332 -25.50 -8.45 -13.74
N THR A 333 -24.59 -7.80 -12.99
CA THR A 333 -24.42 -8.00 -11.55
C THR A 333 -25.44 -7.22 -10.73
N GLY A 334 -25.97 -6.12 -11.27
CA GLY A 334 -26.87 -5.22 -10.56
C GLY A 334 -26.19 -4.36 -9.49
N GLU A 335 -24.85 -4.41 -9.41
CA GLU A 335 -24.05 -3.58 -8.51
C GLU A 335 -24.16 -2.10 -8.87
N THR A 336 -24.11 -1.23 -7.87
CA THR A 336 -24.18 0.22 -8.07
C THR A 336 -22.84 0.77 -8.52
N ILE A 337 -22.86 1.68 -9.49
CA ILE A 337 -21.66 2.26 -10.08
C ILE A 337 -21.42 3.66 -9.51
N PRO A 338 -20.35 3.88 -8.74
CA PRO A 338 -20.02 5.19 -8.20
C PRO A 338 -19.47 6.12 -9.29
N PHE A 339 -19.71 7.42 -9.13
CA PHE A 339 -19.12 8.48 -9.96
C PHE A 339 -19.37 8.35 -11.48
N ALA A 340 -20.46 7.68 -11.87
CA ALA A 340 -20.93 7.63 -13.25
C ALA A 340 -21.55 8.97 -13.64
N THR A 341 -21.30 9.40 -14.88
CA THR A 341 -21.85 10.62 -15.45
C THR A 341 -23.24 10.34 -16.02
N VAL A 342 -24.25 11.07 -15.57
CA VAL A 342 -25.62 10.99 -16.07
C VAL A 342 -25.88 12.18 -16.99
N GLU A 343 -26.21 11.86 -18.24
CA GLU A 343 -26.50 12.82 -19.29
C GLU A 343 -27.99 12.88 -19.60
N VAL A 344 -28.49 14.06 -19.92
CA VAL A 344 -29.85 14.29 -20.42
C VAL A 344 -29.76 14.72 -21.88
N LYS A 345 -30.46 14.02 -22.76
CA LYS A 345 -30.41 14.32 -24.20
C LYS A 345 -30.89 15.74 -24.47
N GLY A 346 -30.05 16.53 -25.13
CA GLY A 346 -30.37 17.91 -25.50
C GLY A 346 -30.09 18.96 -24.42
N ILE A 347 -29.61 18.57 -23.24
CA ILE A 347 -29.13 19.50 -22.20
C ILE A 347 -27.62 19.31 -22.04
N ASN A 348 -26.84 20.37 -22.32
CA ASN A 348 -25.39 20.31 -22.27
C ASN A 348 -24.83 20.51 -20.85
N HIS A 349 -25.35 19.74 -19.89
CA HIS A 349 -24.87 19.70 -18.51
C HIS A 349 -25.16 18.32 -17.92
N THR A 350 -24.16 17.76 -17.22
CA THR A 350 -24.19 16.39 -16.70
C THR A 350 -24.10 16.38 -15.18
N VAL A 351 -24.73 15.40 -14.52
CA VAL A 351 -24.57 15.17 -13.07
C VAL A 351 -23.80 13.87 -12.84
N SER A 352 -23.23 13.69 -11.64
CA SER A 352 -22.50 12.46 -11.28
C SER A 352 -23.26 11.65 -10.25
N SER A 353 -23.11 10.31 -10.29
CA SER A 353 -23.59 9.45 -9.22
C SER A 353 -22.70 9.54 -7.97
N SER A 354 -23.29 9.33 -6.79
CA SER A 354 -22.64 9.29 -5.48
C SER A 354 -21.73 8.06 -5.33
N MET A 355 -21.03 7.96 -4.20
CA MET A 355 -20.25 6.76 -3.85
C MET A 355 -21.11 5.48 -3.79
N ASP A 356 -22.40 5.62 -3.47
CA ASP A 356 -23.36 4.51 -3.44
C ASP A 356 -24.07 4.31 -4.79
N GLY A 357 -23.58 5.00 -5.84
CA GLY A 357 -24.12 4.98 -7.20
C GLY A 357 -25.50 5.64 -7.36
N GLU A 358 -25.94 6.45 -6.40
CA GLU A 358 -27.19 7.22 -6.47
C GLU A 358 -27.00 8.48 -7.31
N TYR A 359 -28.01 8.90 -8.06
CA TYR A 359 -27.97 10.19 -8.76
C TYR A 359 -29.29 10.94 -8.57
N TRP A 360 -29.21 12.27 -8.69
CA TRP A 360 -30.35 13.18 -8.74
C TRP A 360 -30.13 14.17 -9.87
N ARG A 361 -31.14 14.37 -10.69
CA ARG A 361 -31.12 15.30 -11.81
C ARG A 361 -32.38 16.16 -11.77
N LEU A 362 -32.20 17.43 -11.39
CA LEU A 362 -33.28 18.42 -11.39
C LEU A 362 -33.71 18.69 -12.83
N LEU A 363 -35.01 18.53 -13.09
CA LEU A 363 -35.65 18.75 -14.39
C LEU A 363 -37.05 19.30 -14.15
N LEU A 364 -37.53 20.11 -15.09
CA LEU A 364 -38.92 20.55 -15.12
C LEU A 364 -39.84 19.42 -15.61
N PRO A 365 -41.18 19.54 -15.44
CA PRO A 365 -42.12 18.60 -16.02
C PRO A 365 -41.96 18.49 -17.54
N GLY A 366 -41.85 17.27 -18.05
CA GLY A 366 -41.56 17.01 -19.46
C GLY A 366 -41.15 15.55 -19.72
N ASP A 367 -40.95 15.22 -20.99
CA ASP A 367 -40.45 13.92 -21.44
C ASP A 367 -38.96 14.05 -21.79
N TYR A 368 -38.13 13.21 -21.19
CA TYR A 368 -36.67 13.25 -21.30
C TYR A 368 -36.10 11.88 -21.62
N GLU A 369 -34.88 11.87 -22.17
CA GLU A 369 -34.09 10.68 -22.37
C GLU A 369 -32.76 10.82 -21.62
N LEU A 370 -32.45 9.85 -20.75
CA LEU A 370 -31.23 9.84 -19.96
C LEU A 370 -30.34 8.65 -20.34
N ARG A 371 -29.03 8.82 -20.18
CA ARG A 371 -28.07 7.72 -20.20
C ARG A 371 -27.00 7.94 -19.15
N ALA A 372 -26.32 6.87 -18.77
CA ALA A 372 -25.17 6.94 -17.88
C ALA A 372 -23.91 6.52 -18.64
N LEU A 373 -22.83 7.26 -18.42
CA LEU A 373 -21.48 6.94 -18.86
C LEU A 373 -20.68 6.61 -17.60
N ALA A 374 -19.98 5.48 -17.60
CA ALA A 374 -19.11 5.13 -16.50
C ALA A 374 -17.76 4.65 -17.03
N PRO A 375 -16.64 5.17 -16.52
CA PRO A 375 -15.33 4.54 -16.57
C PRO A 375 -15.31 3.00 -16.63
N GLY A 376 -14.88 2.45 -17.77
CA GLY A 376 -14.78 1.01 -17.95
C GLY A 376 -16.10 0.29 -18.25
N TYR A 377 -17.16 1.04 -18.59
CA TYR A 377 -18.44 0.52 -19.03
C TYR A 377 -18.87 1.15 -20.35
N GLU A 378 -19.59 0.38 -21.17
CA GLU A 378 -20.25 0.83 -22.37
C GLU A 378 -21.55 1.52 -21.95
N ALA A 379 -21.78 2.70 -22.53
CA ALA A 379 -23.02 3.42 -22.37
C ALA A 379 -24.17 2.58 -22.94
N THR A 380 -25.24 2.39 -22.17
CA THR A 380 -26.46 1.78 -22.72
C THR A 380 -27.26 2.81 -23.53
N ASN A 381 -28.29 2.32 -24.23
CA ASN A 381 -29.19 3.17 -24.99
C ASN A 381 -29.88 4.22 -24.12
N TRP A 382 -30.21 5.35 -24.74
CA TRP A 382 -31.07 6.38 -24.17
C TRP A 382 -32.34 5.78 -23.55
N THR A 383 -32.57 6.07 -22.28
CA THR A 383 -33.70 5.57 -21.50
C THR A 383 -34.71 6.68 -21.27
N HIS A 384 -35.95 6.47 -21.70
CA HIS A 384 -37.02 7.45 -21.58
C HIS A 384 -37.52 7.56 -20.13
N VAL A 385 -37.72 8.79 -19.66
CA VAL A 385 -38.39 9.11 -18.40
C VAL A 385 -39.36 10.27 -18.59
N LYS A 386 -40.52 10.16 -17.97
CA LYS A 386 -41.49 11.24 -17.89
C LYS A 386 -41.42 11.88 -16.50
N ILE A 387 -41.27 13.19 -16.45
CA ILE A 387 -41.28 13.99 -15.22
C ILE A 387 -42.66 14.61 -15.09
N GLU A 388 -43.37 14.23 -14.02
CA GLU A 388 -44.70 14.75 -13.69
C GLU A 388 -44.59 15.97 -12.77
N GLU A 389 -45.60 16.84 -12.81
CA GLU A 389 -45.66 17.99 -11.89
C GLU A 389 -45.81 17.50 -10.43
N ASN A 390 -45.05 18.12 -9.51
CA ASN A 390 -45.07 17.82 -8.07
C ASN A 390 -44.69 16.38 -7.68
N LYS A 391 -43.95 15.64 -8.52
CA LYS A 391 -43.53 14.27 -8.22
C LYS A 391 -42.12 13.98 -8.74
N THR A 392 -41.25 13.45 -7.89
CA THR A 392 -39.94 12.97 -8.29
C THR A 392 -40.07 11.62 -9.01
N SER A 393 -39.55 11.53 -10.23
CA SER A 393 -39.49 10.25 -10.95
C SER A 393 -38.32 9.41 -10.45
N VAL A 394 -38.49 8.09 -10.41
CA VAL A 394 -37.40 7.15 -10.07
C VAL A 394 -37.02 6.36 -11.30
N LEU A 395 -35.76 6.45 -11.72
CA LEU A 395 -35.22 5.72 -12.86
C LEU A 395 -33.84 5.16 -12.51
N ASN A 396 -33.68 3.83 -12.57
CA ASN A 396 -32.35 3.23 -12.55
C ASN A 396 -31.81 3.15 -13.99
N ILE A 397 -30.56 3.56 -14.18
CA ILE A 397 -29.90 3.51 -15.48
C ILE A 397 -28.85 2.41 -15.42
N THR A 398 -28.77 1.56 -16.44
CA THR A 398 -27.78 0.48 -16.48
C THR A 398 -26.58 0.84 -17.35
N VAL A 399 -25.41 0.30 -17.04
CA VAL A 399 -24.21 0.34 -17.88
C VAL A 399 -23.67 -1.08 -18.06
N THR A 400 -23.01 -1.37 -19.18
CA THR A 400 -22.52 -2.73 -19.47
C THR A 400 -21.01 -2.78 -19.39
N ASN A 401 -20.47 -3.78 -18.69
CA ASN A 401 -19.03 -3.87 -18.43
C ASN A 401 -18.21 -4.01 -19.74
N LEU A 402 -17.19 -3.17 -19.95
CA LEU A 402 -16.31 -3.26 -21.13
C LEU A 402 -15.23 -4.35 -20.95
N PRO A 403 -14.76 -4.99 -22.04
CA PRO A 403 -13.54 -5.79 -22.03
C PRO A 403 -12.35 -4.96 -21.52
N GLU A 404 -11.45 -5.56 -20.72
CA GLU A 404 -10.36 -4.84 -20.03
C GLU A 404 -9.50 -3.96 -20.93
N GLU A 405 -9.28 -4.38 -22.19
CA GLU A 405 -8.51 -3.62 -23.19
C GLU A 405 -9.14 -2.26 -23.54
N VAL A 406 -10.47 -2.13 -23.50
CA VAL A 406 -11.19 -0.88 -23.85
C VAL A 406 -11.39 0.03 -22.63
N LYS A 407 -11.34 -0.52 -21.40
CA LYS A 407 -11.50 0.24 -20.16
C LYS A 407 -10.38 1.26 -19.93
N LEU A 408 -9.17 0.93 -20.35
CA LEU A 408 -7.96 1.71 -20.08
C LEU A 408 -7.90 3.01 -20.91
N GLU A 409 -8.50 3.04 -22.10
CA GLU A 409 -8.49 4.21 -23.00
C GLU A 409 -9.52 5.30 -22.64
N HIS A 410 -10.69 4.93 -22.11
CA HIS A 410 -11.81 5.88 -21.92
C HIS A 410 -11.76 6.65 -20.57
N LEU A 411 -11.10 6.07 -19.57
CA LEU A 411 -11.01 6.59 -18.19
C LEU A 411 -10.11 7.83 -18.05
N ILE A 412 -9.08 7.92 -18.88
CA ILE A 412 -8.01 8.92 -18.75
C ILE A 412 -8.38 10.27 -19.39
N ARG A 413 -9.43 10.35 -20.24
CA ARG A 413 -9.66 11.54 -21.09
C ARG A 413 -10.58 12.63 -20.53
N ASN A 414 -11.38 12.41 -19.48
CA ASN A 414 -12.47 13.34 -19.10
C ASN A 414 -12.32 14.10 -17.76
N ARG A 415 -11.23 13.92 -17.00
CA ARG A 415 -10.99 14.66 -15.72
C ARG A 415 -9.64 15.35 -15.61
N THR A 416 -8.75 15.06 -16.54
CA THR A 416 -7.40 15.59 -16.55
C THR A 416 -7.22 16.47 -17.77
N ASP A 417 -6.28 17.40 -17.72
CA ASP A 417 -5.84 18.10 -18.92
C ASP A 417 -5.22 17.12 -19.94
N GLN A 418 -4.80 17.66 -21.10
CA GLN A 418 -4.15 16.87 -22.15
C GLN A 418 -2.85 16.18 -21.70
N PHE A 419 -2.27 16.58 -20.56
CA PHE A 419 -1.04 16.06 -20.00
C PHE A 419 -1.29 15.05 -18.86
N GLY A 420 -2.54 14.81 -18.48
CA GLY A 420 -2.94 13.85 -17.45
C GLY A 420 -2.97 14.42 -16.03
N PHE A 421 -2.89 15.74 -15.87
CA PHE A 421 -3.00 16.37 -14.55
C PHE A 421 -4.43 16.76 -14.24
N VAL A 422 -4.85 16.56 -12.99
CA VAL A 422 -6.15 17.04 -12.48
C VAL A 422 -6.09 18.54 -12.26
N ILE A 423 -4.95 19.03 -11.78
CA ILE A 423 -4.64 20.45 -11.63
C ILE A 423 -3.58 20.77 -12.69
N PRO A 424 -3.85 21.64 -13.69
CA PRO A 424 -2.87 21.95 -14.73
C PRO A 424 -1.53 22.42 -14.13
N GLN A 425 -0.42 21.84 -14.60
CA GLN A 425 0.91 22.14 -14.09
C GLN A 425 1.65 23.17 -14.96
N PRO A 426 2.30 24.18 -14.36
CA PRO A 426 3.18 25.07 -15.11
C PRO A 426 4.46 24.33 -15.50
N PHE A 427 4.73 24.22 -16.79
CA PHE A 427 5.98 23.67 -17.30
C PHE A 427 7.10 24.72 -17.22
N ALA A 428 7.87 24.67 -16.14
CA ALA A 428 8.98 25.57 -15.87
C ALA A 428 10.15 24.80 -15.24
N HIS A 429 11.35 25.37 -15.34
CA HIS A 429 12.52 24.86 -14.64
C HIS A 429 12.53 25.36 -13.20
N HIS A 430 12.68 24.45 -12.23
CA HIS A 430 12.60 24.76 -10.82
C HIS A 430 14.01 24.83 -10.22
N HIS A 431 14.53 26.04 -10.02
CA HIS A 431 15.71 26.26 -9.15
C HIS A 431 15.46 25.73 -7.74
N TYR A 432 16.54 25.49 -7.00
CA TYR A 432 16.53 24.77 -5.71
C TYR A 432 15.46 25.27 -4.74
N ALA A 433 15.34 26.59 -4.55
CA ALA A 433 14.33 27.15 -3.64
C ALA A 433 12.89 26.92 -4.14
N ALA A 434 12.66 26.93 -5.45
CA ALA A 434 11.35 26.65 -6.03
C ALA A 434 11.03 25.15 -5.96
N LEU A 435 12.00 24.29 -6.26
CA LEU A 435 11.87 22.84 -6.13
C LEU A 435 11.58 22.43 -4.69
N GLU A 436 12.35 22.96 -3.73
CA GLU A 436 12.14 22.72 -2.29
C GLU A 436 10.72 23.12 -1.87
N LYS A 437 10.30 24.32 -2.26
CA LYS A 437 8.94 24.80 -1.95
C LYS A 437 7.87 23.89 -2.55
N GLU A 438 8.04 23.44 -3.78
CA GLU A 438 7.04 22.60 -4.43
C GLU A 438 6.96 21.19 -3.80
N LEU A 439 8.11 20.61 -3.42
CA LEU A 439 8.13 19.35 -2.68
C LEU A 439 7.48 19.49 -1.29
N GLN A 440 7.68 20.63 -0.62
CA GLN A 440 7.02 20.94 0.65
C GLN A 440 5.51 21.09 0.46
N ASN A 441 5.06 21.83 -0.56
CA ASN A 441 3.65 21.97 -0.89
C ASN A 441 2.98 20.61 -1.11
N LEU A 442 3.61 19.74 -1.91
CA LEU A 442 3.10 18.38 -2.14
C LEU A 442 2.99 17.57 -0.86
N ALA A 443 3.98 17.68 0.03
CA ALA A 443 3.98 16.99 1.31
C ALA A 443 2.87 17.49 2.26
N GLU A 444 2.56 18.80 2.21
CA GLU A 444 1.53 19.44 3.01
C GLU A 444 0.11 19.22 2.45
N GLU A 445 -0.04 19.15 1.13
CA GLU A 445 -1.33 18.96 0.45
C GLU A 445 -1.75 17.47 0.45
N TYR A 446 -0.80 16.54 0.35
CA TYR A 446 -1.06 15.09 0.29
C TYR A 446 -0.46 14.29 1.47
N PRO A 447 -0.56 14.75 2.73
CA PRO A 447 0.19 14.18 3.86
C PRO A 447 -0.18 12.72 4.17
N SER A 448 -1.36 12.26 3.73
CA SER A 448 -1.78 10.87 3.90
C SER A 448 -0.99 9.88 3.04
N ILE A 449 -0.40 10.36 1.94
CA ILE A 449 0.34 9.51 0.99
C ILE A 449 1.78 9.93 0.75
N THR A 450 2.19 11.12 1.23
CA THR A 450 3.55 11.62 1.00
C THR A 450 4.33 11.82 2.28
N ARG A 451 5.66 11.70 2.19
CA ARG A 451 6.60 12.16 3.21
C ARG A 451 7.86 12.74 2.56
N LEU A 452 8.10 14.02 2.78
CA LEU A 452 9.34 14.67 2.38
C LEU A 452 10.41 14.47 3.45
N TYR A 453 11.61 14.09 3.03
CA TYR A 453 12.78 14.01 3.91
C TYR A 453 14.06 14.31 3.12
N SER A 454 15.15 14.56 3.83
CA SER A 454 16.49 14.75 3.25
C SER A 454 17.38 13.57 3.63
N ILE A 455 18.21 13.10 2.69
CA ILE A 455 19.19 12.03 2.94
C ILE A 455 20.60 12.57 3.27
N GLY A 456 20.78 13.89 3.20
CA GLY A 456 22.08 14.53 3.39
C GLY A 456 22.11 15.92 2.78
N GLU A 457 23.29 16.49 2.68
CA GLU A 457 23.50 17.82 2.11
C GLU A 457 24.52 17.75 0.97
N SER A 458 24.37 18.63 -0.02
CA SER A 458 25.39 18.90 -1.03
C SER A 458 26.61 19.60 -0.43
N VAL A 459 27.67 19.78 -1.22
CA VAL A 459 28.86 20.55 -0.83
C VAL A 459 28.51 21.99 -0.40
N GLN A 460 27.50 22.61 -1.01
CA GLN A 460 27.02 23.95 -0.66
C GLN A 460 25.84 23.95 0.34
N HIS A 461 25.67 22.88 1.12
CA HIS A 461 24.65 22.76 2.18
C HIS A 461 23.20 22.80 1.67
N ARG A 462 22.96 22.37 0.44
CA ARG A 462 21.59 22.17 -0.07
C ARG A 462 21.10 20.77 0.29
N GLN A 463 19.88 20.66 0.79
CA GLN A 463 19.29 19.39 1.18
C GLN A 463 19.09 18.49 -0.04
N LEU A 464 19.43 17.22 0.11
CA LEU A 464 19.20 16.19 -0.89
C LEU A 464 17.83 15.58 -0.65
N TYR A 465 16.80 16.29 -1.10
CA TYR A 465 15.41 15.95 -0.86
C TYR A 465 14.96 14.69 -1.61
N VAL A 466 14.17 13.89 -0.89
CA VAL A 466 13.44 12.73 -1.41
C VAL A 466 11.99 12.86 -0.98
N LEU A 467 11.08 12.80 -1.96
CA LEU A 467 9.66 12.68 -1.70
C LEU A 467 9.26 11.20 -1.76
N GLU A 468 8.88 10.67 -0.62
CA GLU A 468 8.26 9.36 -0.49
C GLU A 468 6.78 9.43 -0.86
N ILE A 469 6.29 8.49 -1.66
CA ILE A 469 4.87 8.36 -2.04
C ILE A 469 4.41 6.91 -1.82
N SER A 470 3.44 6.71 -0.93
CA SER A 470 2.92 5.40 -0.50
C SER A 470 1.60 5.58 0.25
N ASP A 471 0.69 4.60 0.20
CA ASP A 471 -0.53 4.61 1.03
C ASP A 471 -0.31 4.65 2.56
N ARG A 472 0.90 4.34 3.03
CA ARG A 472 1.37 4.56 4.40
C ARG A 472 2.81 5.07 4.38
N PRO A 473 3.02 6.40 4.36
CA PRO A 473 4.37 6.95 4.29
C PRO A 473 5.10 6.87 5.64
N GLY A 474 6.42 6.78 5.61
CA GLY A 474 7.34 6.76 6.75
C GLY A 474 7.68 5.37 7.30
N VAL A 475 6.99 4.32 6.90
CA VAL A 475 7.20 2.96 7.42
C VAL A 475 7.23 1.93 6.29
N HIS A 476 8.26 1.10 6.28
CA HIS A 476 8.33 -0.06 5.41
C HIS A 476 7.23 -1.07 5.82
N GLN A 477 6.41 -1.49 4.87
CA GLN A 477 5.36 -2.49 5.10
C GLN A 477 5.85 -3.85 4.59
N PRO A 478 5.87 -4.91 5.43
CA PRO A 478 6.38 -6.21 5.01
C PRO A 478 5.68 -6.72 3.74
N GLY A 479 6.46 -7.10 2.73
CA GLY A 479 5.97 -7.55 1.43
C GLY A 479 5.62 -6.44 0.43
N LYS A 480 5.71 -5.16 0.83
CA LYS A 480 5.58 -4.00 -0.08
C LYS A 480 6.97 -3.58 -0.59
N PRO A 481 7.26 -3.68 -1.90
CA PRO A 481 8.58 -3.37 -2.43
C PRO A 481 8.91 -1.87 -2.39
N GLU A 482 10.19 -1.57 -2.21
CA GLU A 482 10.74 -0.21 -2.22
C GLU A 482 11.32 0.12 -3.61
N PHE A 483 10.80 1.16 -4.24
CA PHE A 483 11.23 1.67 -5.55
C PHE A 483 11.92 3.03 -5.40
N LYS A 484 12.93 3.34 -6.22
CA LYS A 484 13.44 4.72 -6.31
C LYS A 484 13.70 5.23 -7.73
N TYR A 485 13.45 6.52 -7.94
CA TYR A 485 13.98 7.28 -9.07
C TYR A 485 14.93 8.37 -8.56
N ILE A 486 16.06 8.52 -9.23
CA ILE A 486 17.04 9.58 -8.96
C ILE A 486 17.25 10.37 -10.24
N ALA A 487 17.37 11.69 -10.16
CA ALA A 487 17.67 12.51 -11.32
C ALA A 487 18.70 13.60 -11.02
N ASN A 488 19.20 14.20 -12.09
CA ASN A 488 20.01 15.41 -12.05
C ASN A 488 21.26 15.24 -11.16
N MET A 489 21.89 14.05 -11.25
CA MET A 489 23.23 13.82 -10.68
C MET A 489 24.31 14.62 -11.46
N HIS A 490 24.06 14.84 -12.74
CA HIS A 490 24.70 15.92 -13.48
C HIS A 490 23.78 17.14 -13.46
N GLY A 491 24.25 18.24 -12.90
CA GLY A 491 23.39 19.40 -12.64
C GLY A 491 22.82 20.05 -13.90
N ASN A 492 23.52 20.01 -15.04
CA ASN A 492 23.03 20.56 -16.29
C ASN A 492 22.14 19.63 -17.12
N GLU A 493 21.91 18.40 -16.65
CA GLU A 493 21.01 17.43 -17.27
C GLU A 493 19.64 17.57 -16.57
N ALA A 494 18.91 18.61 -16.99
CA ALA A 494 17.78 19.20 -16.27
C ALA A 494 16.46 18.43 -16.46
N VAL A 495 16.27 17.73 -17.57
CA VAL A 495 14.98 17.11 -17.91
C VAL A 495 14.51 16.12 -16.84
N GLY A 496 15.42 15.25 -16.37
CA GLY A 496 15.09 14.27 -15.33
C GLY A 496 14.58 14.91 -14.03
N ARG A 497 15.14 16.07 -13.65
CA ARG A 497 14.72 16.83 -12.46
C ARG A 497 13.23 17.18 -12.53
N GLU A 498 12.85 17.79 -13.64
CA GLU A 498 11.49 18.25 -13.85
C GLU A 498 10.53 17.07 -14.06
N LEU A 499 10.95 16.01 -14.74
CA LEU A 499 10.15 14.80 -14.91
C LEU A 499 9.78 14.14 -13.56
N LEU A 500 10.71 14.09 -12.60
CA LEU A 500 10.42 13.51 -11.30
C LEU A 500 9.51 14.39 -10.44
N LEU A 501 9.60 15.72 -10.56
CA LEU A 501 8.65 16.64 -9.92
C LEU A 501 7.24 16.48 -10.52
N LEU A 502 7.14 16.46 -11.85
CA LEU A 502 5.89 16.24 -12.57
C LEU A 502 5.28 14.85 -12.27
N LEU A 503 6.11 13.80 -12.16
CA LEU A 503 5.66 12.48 -11.76
C LEU A 503 5.11 12.48 -10.32
N ALA A 504 5.75 13.18 -9.39
CA ALA A 504 5.24 13.34 -8.04
C ALA A 504 3.85 14.00 -8.03
N GLN A 505 3.70 15.12 -8.74
CA GLN A 505 2.42 15.82 -8.90
C GLN A 505 1.35 14.91 -9.54
N TYR A 506 1.72 14.19 -10.60
CA TYR A 506 0.82 13.26 -11.30
C TYR A 506 0.33 12.15 -10.37
N LEU A 507 1.22 11.51 -9.61
CA LEU A 507 0.87 10.43 -8.69
C LEU A 507 -0.03 10.93 -7.54
N CYS A 508 0.29 12.09 -6.96
CA CYS A 508 -0.51 12.68 -5.88
C CYS A 508 -1.91 13.08 -6.35
N GLN A 509 -2.01 13.81 -7.46
CA GLN A 509 -3.28 14.31 -7.99
C GLN A 509 -4.20 13.21 -8.50
N ASN A 510 -3.64 12.12 -9.03
CA ASN A 510 -4.41 11.02 -9.59
C ASN A 510 -4.66 9.87 -8.59
N TYR A 511 -4.17 9.97 -7.35
CA TYR A 511 -4.44 8.98 -6.32
C TYR A 511 -5.93 8.96 -5.95
N GLN A 512 -6.53 7.77 -5.87
CA GLN A 512 -7.97 7.50 -5.71
C GLN A 512 -8.87 7.88 -6.89
N THR A 513 -8.38 8.60 -7.90
CA THR A 513 -9.15 8.95 -9.10
C THR A 513 -8.77 8.09 -10.30
N ASP A 514 -7.47 7.83 -10.51
CA ASP A 514 -6.97 6.92 -11.52
C ASP A 514 -6.69 5.54 -10.89
N PRO A 515 -7.34 4.45 -11.36
CA PRO A 515 -7.16 3.13 -10.78
C PRO A 515 -5.73 2.58 -10.90
N ARG A 516 -4.99 2.94 -11.96
CA ARG A 516 -3.61 2.47 -12.17
C ARG A 516 -2.67 3.14 -11.17
N VAL A 517 -2.73 4.47 -11.04
CA VAL A 517 -1.97 5.25 -10.05
C VAL A 517 -2.30 4.80 -8.63
N THR A 518 -3.59 4.60 -8.33
CA THR A 518 -4.03 4.13 -7.01
C THR A 518 -3.42 2.77 -6.68
N ARG A 519 -3.47 1.80 -7.62
CA ARG A 519 -2.82 0.49 -7.43
C ARG A 519 -1.31 0.64 -7.23
N LEU A 520 -0.66 1.53 -7.97
CA LEU A 520 0.79 1.72 -7.92
C LEU A 520 1.22 2.30 -6.56
N VAL A 521 0.57 3.36 -6.07
CA VAL A 521 0.84 3.97 -4.75
C VAL A 521 0.46 3.04 -3.58
N SER A 522 -0.59 2.23 -3.72
CA SER A 522 -0.96 1.25 -2.70
C SER A 522 -0.05 0.02 -2.67
N SER A 523 0.50 -0.41 -3.80
CA SER A 523 1.32 -1.63 -3.90
C SER A 523 2.83 -1.40 -3.86
N VAL A 524 3.31 -0.18 -4.10
CA VAL A 524 4.74 0.17 -4.12
C VAL A 524 5.00 1.35 -3.20
N ARG A 525 6.15 1.35 -2.51
CA ARG A 525 6.62 2.51 -1.78
C ARG A 525 7.69 3.22 -2.62
N ILE A 526 7.32 4.37 -3.16
CA ILE A 526 8.05 5.06 -4.22
C ILE A 526 8.87 6.18 -3.59
N HIS A 527 10.15 6.26 -3.93
CA HIS A 527 11.04 7.33 -3.48
C HIS A 527 11.55 8.13 -4.68
N LEU A 528 11.19 9.41 -4.75
CA LEU A 528 11.59 10.29 -5.86
C LEU A 528 12.62 11.31 -5.36
N MET A 529 13.84 11.27 -5.92
CA MET A 529 14.88 12.28 -5.72
C MET A 529 15.06 13.10 -7.01
N PRO A 530 14.41 14.28 -7.12
CA PRO A 530 14.51 15.10 -8.33
C PRO A 530 15.92 15.63 -8.60
N SER A 531 16.75 15.80 -7.56
CA SER A 531 18.07 16.42 -7.73
C SER A 531 19.11 15.86 -6.76
N MET A 532 19.97 14.97 -7.25
CA MET A 532 21.15 14.52 -6.52
C MET A 532 22.27 15.58 -6.50
N ASN A 533 22.39 16.41 -7.54
CA ASN A 533 23.40 17.47 -7.64
C ASN A 533 22.75 18.86 -7.80
N PRO A 534 22.09 19.38 -6.75
CA PRO A 534 21.49 20.71 -6.81
C PRO A 534 22.54 21.81 -7.02
N ASP A 535 23.80 21.57 -6.63
CA ASP A 535 24.88 22.53 -6.78
C ASP A 535 25.31 22.75 -8.24
N GLY A 536 25.39 21.67 -9.00
CA GLY A 536 25.60 21.73 -10.43
C GLY A 536 24.45 22.44 -11.14
N PHE A 537 23.19 22.17 -10.74
CA PHE A 537 22.01 22.75 -11.38
C PHE A 537 22.00 24.29 -11.29
N GLU A 538 22.27 24.84 -10.11
CA GLU A 538 22.23 26.30 -9.89
C GLU A 538 23.27 27.10 -10.68
N VAL A 539 24.32 26.45 -11.19
CA VAL A 539 25.32 27.09 -12.05
C VAL A 539 25.16 26.72 -13.53
N SER A 540 24.15 25.91 -13.86
CA SER A 540 23.80 25.54 -15.23
C SER A 540 22.93 26.63 -15.87
N SER A 541 22.70 26.57 -17.18
CA SER A 541 21.92 27.61 -17.89
C SER A 541 20.94 27.00 -18.88
N GLU A 542 19.70 27.48 -18.85
CA GLU A 542 18.63 27.07 -19.77
C GLU A 542 19.03 27.33 -21.24
N GLY A 543 18.67 26.41 -22.12
CA GLY A 543 18.99 26.45 -23.55
C GLY A 543 20.34 25.83 -23.91
N ASP A 544 21.08 25.33 -22.92
CA ASP A 544 22.34 24.64 -23.13
C ASP A 544 22.14 23.18 -23.57
N ALA A 545 22.58 22.88 -24.79
CA ALA A 545 22.48 21.55 -25.36
C ALA A 545 23.61 20.60 -24.94
N THR A 546 24.84 21.10 -24.76
CA THR A 546 26.05 20.24 -24.73
C THR A 546 27.16 20.67 -23.76
N SER A 547 27.02 21.77 -23.02
CA SER A 547 28.10 22.22 -22.13
C SER A 547 28.38 21.21 -21.00
N LEU A 548 29.51 21.41 -20.33
CA LEU A 548 29.87 20.73 -19.09
C LEU A 548 29.73 21.66 -17.87
N THR A 549 29.35 22.93 -18.09
CA THR A 549 29.08 23.88 -17.01
C THR A 549 27.92 23.36 -16.16
N GLY A 550 28.17 23.12 -14.88
CA GLY A 550 27.17 22.60 -13.95
C GLY A 550 26.95 21.10 -13.99
N ARG A 551 27.70 20.35 -14.83
CA ARG A 551 27.67 18.88 -14.80
C ARG A 551 28.17 18.33 -13.45
N ASN A 552 29.39 18.69 -13.08
CA ASN A 552 30.03 18.21 -11.85
C ASN A 552 29.42 18.85 -10.60
N ASN A 553 29.67 18.28 -9.42
CA ASN A 553 29.29 18.90 -8.15
C ASN A 553 30.11 20.18 -7.86
N ALA A 554 29.88 20.84 -6.72
CA ALA A 554 30.57 22.10 -6.41
C ALA A 554 32.10 21.96 -6.32
N ASN A 555 32.61 20.78 -5.93
CA ASN A 555 34.04 20.46 -5.90
C ASN A 555 34.62 20.04 -7.26
N LYS A 556 33.82 20.16 -8.33
CA LYS A 556 34.20 19.78 -9.71
C LYS A 556 34.46 18.28 -9.89
N VAL A 557 33.85 17.44 -9.07
CA VAL A 557 33.85 15.97 -9.23
C VAL A 557 32.59 15.53 -9.99
N ASP A 558 32.76 14.64 -10.96
CA ASP A 558 31.65 13.98 -11.63
C ASP A 558 31.09 12.90 -10.69
N LEU A 559 29.86 13.09 -10.21
CA LEU A 559 29.25 12.18 -9.23
C LEU A 559 29.02 10.78 -9.81
N ASN A 560 28.85 10.63 -11.14
CA ASN A 560 28.73 9.34 -11.79
C ASN A 560 30.09 8.71 -12.15
N ARG A 561 31.17 9.18 -11.51
CA ARG A 561 32.52 8.59 -11.51
C ARG A 561 33.09 8.47 -10.11
N ASP A 562 32.28 8.77 -9.09
CA ASP A 562 32.73 8.87 -7.70
C ASP A 562 32.38 7.62 -6.90
N PHE A 563 31.51 6.73 -7.36
CA PHE A 563 31.17 5.50 -6.62
C PHE A 563 32.32 4.49 -6.63
N PRO A 564 32.40 3.59 -5.62
CA PRO A 564 33.28 2.43 -5.68
C PRO A 564 32.97 1.56 -6.90
N ASP A 565 34.04 1.08 -7.53
CA ASP A 565 33.98 0.38 -8.81
C ASP A 565 34.41 -1.08 -8.68
N LEU A 566 33.91 -1.94 -9.57
CA LEU A 566 34.19 -3.39 -9.55
C LEU A 566 35.63 -3.71 -9.99
N TYR A 567 36.18 -2.97 -10.95
CA TYR A 567 37.46 -3.27 -11.59
C TYR A 567 38.61 -2.39 -11.09
N LEU A 568 38.32 -1.29 -10.40
CA LEU A 568 39.33 -0.43 -9.77
C LEU A 568 39.61 -0.86 -8.33
N ASP A 569 40.87 -1.22 -8.03
CA ASP A 569 41.30 -1.59 -6.68
C ASP A 569 41.38 -0.34 -5.77
N GLU A 570 40.26 0.01 -5.13
CA GLU A 570 40.18 1.06 -4.13
C GLU A 570 40.36 0.49 -2.71
N SER A 571 41.40 0.94 -1.98
CA SER A 571 41.55 0.62 -0.56
C SER A 571 40.30 1.06 0.25
N PRO A 572 39.75 0.23 1.17
CA PRO A 572 38.55 0.56 1.95
C PRO A 572 38.63 1.89 2.71
N LEU A 573 39.85 2.27 3.16
CA LEU A 573 40.12 3.54 3.84
C LEU A 573 40.04 4.77 2.92
N LYS A 574 40.22 4.60 1.60
CA LYS A 574 40.02 5.66 0.60
C LYS A 574 38.54 5.80 0.22
N VAL A 575 37.83 4.67 0.14
CA VAL A 575 36.39 4.61 -0.16
C VAL A 575 35.55 5.43 0.83
N GLU A 576 35.91 5.47 2.11
CA GLU A 576 35.08 6.16 3.11
C GLU A 576 35.44 7.65 3.32
N LYS A 577 36.66 8.07 2.99
CA LYS A 577 37.19 9.42 3.31
C LYS A 577 37.25 10.41 2.14
N LEU A 578 37.15 9.95 0.89
CA LEU A 578 37.39 10.79 -0.30
C LEU A 578 36.14 11.04 -1.15
N LYS A 579 35.01 10.39 -0.84
CA LYS A 579 33.77 10.48 -1.62
C LYS A 579 33.05 11.80 -1.36
N GLN A 580 32.39 12.31 -2.38
CA GLN A 580 31.61 13.54 -2.29
C GLN A 580 30.42 13.34 -1.32
N PRO A 581 29.96 14.42 -0.65
CA PRO A 581 28.87 14.31 0.31
C PRO A 581 27.58 13.78 -0.35
N GLU A 582 27.33 14.13 -1.61
CA GLU A 582 26.19 13.62 -2.39
C GLU A 582 26.30 12.10 -2.62
N THR A 583 27.47 11.62 -3.06
CA THR A 583 27.76 10.18 -3.26
C THR A 583 27.58 9.41 -1.95
N LYS A 584 28.14 9.94 -0.86
CA LYS A 584 28.02 9.31 0.46
C LYS A 584 26.57 9.23 0.93
N ALA A 585 25.79 10.29 0.75
CA ALA A 585 24.37 10.29 1.11
C ALA A 585 23.60 9.18 0.37
N ILE A 586 23.88 8.96 -0.93
CA ILE A 586 23.27 7.87 -1.70
C ILE A 586 23.70 6.49 -1.17
N MET A 587 24.99 6.28 -0.92
CA MET A 587 25.48 4.99 -0.37
C MET A 587 24.83 4.67 0.98
N ASP A 588 24.75 5.66 1.88
CA ASP A 588 24.11 5.51 3.18
C ASP A 588 22.59 5.29 3.05
N TRP A 589 21.94 5.94 2.09
CA TRP A 589 20.51 5.79 1.82
C TRP A 589 20.16 4.41 1.24
N LEU A 590 21.02 3.85 0.39
CA LEU A 590 20.85 2.52 -0.20
C LEU A 590 20.80 1.41 0.87
N HIS A 591 21.50 1.59 2.00
CA HIS A 591 21.46 0.66 3.13
C HIS A 591 20.27 0.87 4.09
N GLN A 592 19.56 2.00 4.00
CA GLN A 592 18.45 2.30 4.91
C GLN A 592 17.14 1.61 4.52
N TYR A 593 16.96 1.33 3.22
CA TYR A 593 15.73 0.75 2.69
C TYR A 593 16.05 -0.47 1.81
N PRO A 594 15.20 -1.51 1.81
CA PRO A 594 15.36 -2.67 0.94
C PRO A 594 14.94 -2.35 -0.51
N PHE A 595 15.64 -1.43 -1.18
CA PHE A 595 15.36 -1.07 -2.57
C PHE A 595 15.48 -2.27 -3.51
N VAL A 596 14.47 -2.44 -4.37
CA VAL A 596 14.36 -3.57 -5.31
C VAL A 596 14.68 -3.12 -6.74
N LEU A 597 14.06 -2.03 -7.18
CA LEU A 597 14.20 -1.51 -8.54
C LEU A 597 14.46 0.00 -8.50
N SER A 598 15.33 0.45 -9.40
CA SER A 598 15.73 1.84 -9.51
C SER A 598 15.98 2.24 -10.96
N ALA A 599 15.91 3.54 -11.21
CA ALA A 599 16.58 4.12 -12.36
C ALA A 599 17.07 5.53 -12.05
N ASN A 600 18.19 5.90 -12.67
CA ASN A 600 18.74 7.24 -12.59
C ASN A 600 18.60 7.96 -13.94
N LEU A 601 18.11 9.20 -13.95
CA LEU A 601 17.75 9.94 -15.15
C LEU A 601 18.83 10.95 -15.55
N HIS A 602 19.16 10.95 -16.84
CA HIS A 602 20.22 11.72 -17.48
C HIS A 602 19.73 12.43 -18.75
N GLY A 603 20.59 13.29 -19.30
CA GLY A 603 20.37 13.96 -20.57
C GLY A 603 21.67 14.10 -21.36
N GLY A 604 21.54 14.15 -22.68
CA GLY A 604 22.64 14.17 -23.64
C GLY A 604 22.50 13.10 -24.72
N ALA A 605 21.68 12.08 -24.50
CA ALA A 605 21.30 11.06 -25.47
C ALA A 605 19.81 10.70 -25.31
N LEU A 606 19.32 9.75 -26.12
CA LEU A 606 17.98 9.17 -25.97
C LEU A 606 18.08 7.64 -26.04
N VAL A 607 18.31 7.00 -24.90
CA VAL A 607 18.56 5.55 -24.78
C VAL A 607 18.38 5.07 -23.34
N ALA A 608 17.90 3.83 -23.15
CA ALA A 608 17.95 3.14 -21.87
C ALA A 608 19.24 2.32 -21.75
N ASN A 609 20.17 2.82 -20.92
CA ASN A 609 21.46 2.22 -20.65
C ASN A 609 21.37 1.23 -19.48
N TYR A 610 21.98 0.05 -19.61
CA TYR A 610 21.92 -0.99 -18.58
C TYR A 610 23.28 -1.63 -18.25
N PRO A 611 23.45 -2.23 -17.06
CA PRO A 611 24.70 -2.79 -16.59
C PRO A 611 25.34 -3.87 -17.49
N TYR A 612 26.65 -4.06 -17.41
CA TYR A 612 27.60 -3.17 -16.69
C TYR A 612 28.00 -1.95 -17.51
N ASP A 613 28.34 -0.88 -16.80
CA ASP A 613 28.78 0.41 -17.30
C ASP A 613 30.27 0.42 -17.70
N ASP A 614 31.08 -0.48 -17.16
CA ASP A 614 32.46 -0.68 -17.55
C ASP A 614 32.82 -2.16 -17.79
N ASN A 615 34.09 -2.44 -18.08
CA ASN A 615 34.55 -3.79 -18.37
C ASN A 615 36.00 -4.02 -17.89
N PRO A 616 36.43 -5.28 -17.69
CA PRO A 616 37.79 -5.59 -17.23
C PRO A 616 38.90 -5.00 -18.10
N GLU A 617 38.64 -4.82 -19.41
CA GLU A 617 39.59 -4.23 -20.35
C GLU A 617 39.63 -2.69 -20.33
N MET A 618 38.71 -2.04 -19.60
CA MET A 618 38.52 -0.59 -19.55
C MET A 618 38.42 0.03 -20.96
N ARG A 619 37.70 -0.63 -21.87
CA ARG A 619 37.62 -0.27 -23.29
C ARG A 619 36.18 -0.15 -23.81
N ASN A 620 35.87 1.01 -24.38
CA ASN A 620 34.58 1.27 -25.05
C ASN A 620 34.30 0.27 -26.19
N GLY A 621 33.01 0.03 -26.47
CA GLY A 621 32.59 -0.78 -27.63
C GLY A 621 32.49 -2.28 -27.34
N ILE A 622 32.80 -2.72 -26.11
CA ILE A 622 32.78 -4.12 -25.70
C ILE A 622 31.68 -4.31 -24.66
N GLU A 623 30.75 -5.21 -24.95
CA GLU A 623 29.68 -5.58 -24.01
C GLU A 623 30.26 -6.26 -22.78
N ASN A 624 29.73 -5.90 -21.61
CA ASN A 624 29.99 -6.59 -20.35
C ASN A 624 28.66 -6.96 -19.69
N LEU A 625 28.28 -8.24 -19.86
CA LEU A 625 26.98 -8.73 -19.46
C LEU A 625 26.97 -9.05 -17.96
N SER A 626 26.00 -8.53 -17.24
CA SER A 626 25.78 -8.90 -15.84
C SER A 626 25.12 -10.28 -15.70
N PRO A 627 25.21 -10.94 -14.53
CA PRO A 627 24.51 -12.19 -14.28
C PRO A 627 22.99 -12.11 -14.55
N ASP A 628 22.37 -10.96 -14.27
CA ASP A 628 20.96 -10.68 -14.53
C ASP A 628 20.69 -9.96 -15.88
N ASN A 629 21.57 -10.12 -16.87
CA ASN A 629 21.48 -9.41 -18.16
C ASN A 629 20.10 -9.51 -18.83
N ASP A 630 19.47 -10.69 -18.81
CA ASP A 630 18.15 -10.88 -19.43
C ASP A 630 17.07 -10.01 -18.78
N VAL A 631 17.14 -9.83 -17.46
CA VAL A 631 16.25 -8.92 -16.71
C VAL A 631 16.56 -7.48 -17.07
N PHE A 632 17.83 -7.09 -17.11
CA PHE A 632 18.23 -5.72 -17.46
C PHE A 632 17.80 -5.32 -18.87
N VAL A 633 17.94 -6.22 -19.84
CA VAL A 633 17.44 -6.00 -21.21
C VAL A 633 15.90 -5.85 -21.19
N LEU A 634 15.18 -6.67 -20.43
CA LEU A 634 13.72 -6.56 -20.28
C LEU A 634 13.32 -5.22 -19.65
N LEU A 635 14.02 -4.77 -18.61
CA LEU A 635 13.78 -3.51 -17.92
C LEU A 635 14.05 -2.31 -18.83
N ALA A 636 15.19 -2.32 -19.54
CA ALA A 636 15.55 -1.27 -20.50
C ALA A 636 14.55 -1.20 -21.67
N ARG A 637 14.15 -2.35 -22.22
CA ARG A 637 13.11 -2.41 -23.28
C ARG A 637 11.77 -1.93 -22.80
N THR A 638 11.38 -2.24 -21.57
CA THR A 638 10.11 -1.77 -21.01
C THR A 638 10.00 -0.24 -21.09
N TYR A 639 11.09 0.47 -20.78
CA TYR A 639 11.10 1.93 -20.89
C TYR A 639 11.17 2.39 -22.35
N SER A 640 12.11 1.84 -23.12
CA SER A 640 12.37 2.24 -24.51
C SER A 640 11.16 2.02 -25.44
N ASP A 641 10.52 0.83 -25.35
CA ASP A 641 9.37 0.44 -26.16
C ASP A 641 8.13 1.29 -25.84
N ALA A 642 8.01 1.76 -24.60
CA ALA A 642 6.94 2.64 -24.18
C ALA A 642 7.17 4.11 -24.62
N HIS A 643 8.42 4.49 -24.88
CA HIS A 643 8.77 5.84 -25.29
C HIS A 643 8.51 6.02 -26.79
N PRO A 644 7.87 7.13 -27.24
CA PRO A 644 7.43 7.29 -28.63
C PRO A 644 8.54 7.15 -29.68
N THR A 645 9.77 7.56 -29.35
CA THR A 645 10.90 7.61 -30.30
C THR A 645 12.15 6.87 -29.86
N MET A 646 12.27 6.41 -28.60
CA MET A 646 13.53 5.85 -28.09
C MET A 646 13.83 4.51 -28.79
N HIS A 647 12.83 3.63 -28.84
CA HIS A 647 12.92 2.31 -29.49
C HIS A 647 13.28 2.35 -30.98
N LEU A 648 13.08 3.49 -31.65
CA LEU A 648 13.46 3.65 -33.06
C LEU A 648 14.98 3.62 -33.26
N GLY A 649 15.76 3.91 -32.20
CA GLY A 649 17.21 3.82 -32.22
C GLY A 649 17.92 4.89 -33.04
N GLU A 650 17.21 5.96 -33.42
CA GLU A 650 17.74 7.15 -34.10
C GLU A 650 17.54 8.38 -33.20
N PRO A 651 18.31 8.48 -32.09
CA PRO A 651 17.97 9.29 -30.94
C PRO A 651 18.02 10.80 -31.19
N CYS A 652 19.08 11.29 -31.82
CA CYS A 652 19.44 12.71 -31.81
C CYS A 652 19.90 13.20 -33.19
N PRO A 653 19.19 14.15 -33.84
CA PRO A 653 19.58 14.70 -35.14
C PRO A 653 20.97 15.34 -35.16
N GLY A 654 21.44 15.84 -34.00
CA GLY A 654 22.77 16.45 -33.83
C GLY A 654 23.93 15.47 -33.62
N LEU A 655 23.65 14.18 -33.39
CA LEU A 655 24.65 13.13 -33.13
C LEU A 655 24.43 11.96 -34.11
N PRO A 656 24.74 12.11 -35.41
CA PRO A 656 24.36 11.15 -36.45
C PRO A 656 25.03 9.76 -36.33
N ASN A 657 26.06 9.64 -35.48
CA ASN A 657 26.81 8.40 -35.28
C ASN A 657 26.26 7.54 -34.11
N GLU A 658 25.36 8.08 -33.30
CA GLU A 658 24.75 7.32 -32.21
C GLU A 658 23.50 6.60 -32.71
N ARG A 659 23.56 5.26 -32.72
CA ARG A 659 22.44 4.39 -33.09
C ARG A 659 22.34 3.28 -32.06
N PHE A 660 21.20 3.24 -31.36
CA PHE A 660 20.94 2.27 -30.30
C PHE A 660 19.79 1.38 -30.75
N HIS A 661 20.10 0.17 -31.22
CA HIS A 661 19.06 -0.76 -31.66
C HIS A 661 18.05 -1.01 -30.54
N ASP A 662 16.75 -0.90 -30.86
CA ASP A 662 15.63 -0.97 -29.91
C ASP A 662 15.68 0.08 -28.79
N GLY A 663 16.48 1.14 -28.94
CA GLY A 663 16.62 2.23 -27.97
C GLY A 663 17.24 1.82 -26.63
N ILE A 664 17.99 0.71 -26.61
CA ILE A 664 18.70 0.24 -25.42
C ILE A 664 20.19 0.06 -25.71
N VAL A 665 21.03 0.10 -24.66
CA VAL A 665 22.46 -0.19 -24.80
C VAL A 665 23.07 -0.71 -23.50
N ASN A 666 23.98 -1.69 -23.59
CA ASN A 666 24.86 -2.03 -22.47
C ASN A 666 25.88 -0.90 -22.27
N GLY A 667 26.11 -0.45 -21.04
CA GLY A 667 26.93 0.74 -20.79
C GLY A 667 28.36 0.62 -21.29
N ALA A 668 29.06 -0.46 -20.96
CA ALA A 668 30.42 -0.70 -21.42
C ALA A 668 30.53 -0.77 -22.95
N LYS A 669 29.48 -1.28 -23.63
CA LYS A 669 29.39 -1.28 -25.09
C LYS A 669 29.30 0.13 -25.66
N TRP A 670 28.54 1.02 -25.02
CA TRP A 670 28.46 2.40 -25.47
C TRP A 670 29.77 3.13 -25.21
N TYR A 671 30.14 3.30 -23.95
CA TYR A 671 31.44 3.79 -23.50
C TYR A 671 31.64 3.45 -22.03
N VAL A 672 32.90 3.20 -21.64
CA VAL A 672 33.24 2.79 -20.28
C VAL A 672 33.01 3.90 -19.26
N VAL A 673 32.28 3.57 -18.20
CA VAL A 673 31.93 4.42 -17.07
C VAL A 673 32.30 3.72 -15.76
N SER A 674 33.52 3.94 -15.27
CA SER A 674 33.92 3.40 -13.97
C SER A 674 33.52 4.33 -12.83
N GLY A 675 33.14 3.73 -11.70
CA GLY A 675 32.63 4.42 -10.52
C GLY A 675 31.22 4.99 -10.72
N GLY A 676 30.42 4.35 -11.56
CA GLY A 676 29.02 4.70 -11.82
C GLY A 676 28.07 4.26 -10.70
N MET A 677 27.00 5.03 -10.49
CA MET A 677 25.98 4.72 -9.47
C MET A 677 25.16 3.47 -9.84
N GLN A 678 24.93 3.25 -11.13
CA GLN A 678 24.12 2.15 -11.66
C GLN A 678 24.69 0.78 -11.22
N ASP A 679 25.97 0.57 -11.47
CA ASP A 679 26.64 -0.70 -11.14
C ASP A 679 26.84 -0.85 -9.63
N TYR A 680 27.08 0.26 -8.91
CA TYR A 680 27.19 0.25 -7.44
C TYR A 680 25.90 -0.28 -6.78
N ASN A 681 24.73 0.13 -7.26
CA ASN A 681 23.44 -0.38 -6.76
C ASN A 681 23.35 -1.90 -6.85
N TYR A 682 23.72 -2.45 -8.01
CA TYR A 682 23.65 -3.89 -8.28
C TYR A 682 24.68 -4.69 -7.47
N GLN A 683 25.89 -4.16 -7.27
CA GLN A 683 26.96 -4.88 -6.56
C GLN A 683 26.81 -4.83 -5.03
N HIS A 684 26.29 -3.73 -4.49
CA HIS A 684 26.30 -3.45 -3.06
C HIS A 684 24.92 -3.50 -2.39
N SER A 685 23.87 -3.81 -3.15
CA SER A 685 22.51 -3.96 -2.62
C SER A 685 21.70 -4.97 -3.44
N ASN A 686 20.44 -5.16 -3.06
CA ASN A 686 19.50 -5.97 -3.86
C ASN A 686 18.91 -5.20 -5.06
N CYS A 687 19.23 -3.91 -5.20
CA CYS A 687 18.56 -3.02 -6.12
C CYS A 687 19.10 -3.14 -7.56
N LEU A 688 18.22 -3.41 -8.51
CA LEU A 688 18.54 -3.33 -9.94
C LEU A 688 18.34 -1.88 -10.40
N GLU A 689 19.41 -1.22 -10.84
CA GLU A 689 19.33 0.13 -11.40
C GLU A 689 19.68 0.15 -12.89
N ILE A 690 18.95 0.95 -13.68
CA ILE A 690 19.34 1.32 -15.05
C ILE A 690 19.46 2.83 -15.20
N THR A 691 20.17 3.27 -16.23
CA THR A 691 20.38 4.68 -16.53
C THR A 691 19.49 5.09 -17.71
N LEU A 692 18.68 6.11 -17.54
CA LEU A 692 17.72 6.59 -18.53
C LEU A 692 18.18 7.92 -19.11
N GLU A 693 18.70 7.91 -20.33
CA GLU A 693 18.98 9.13 -21.10
C GLU A 693 17.67 9.57 -21.77
N VAL A 694 16.99 10.57 -21.19
CA VAL A 694 15.60 10.94 -21.55
C VAL A 694 15.50 12.03 -22.60
N GLY A 695 16.62 12.50 -23.15
CA GLY A 695 16.62 13.61 -24.08
C GLY A 695 18.01 14.04 -24.54
N CYS A 696 18.14 14.33 -25.83
CA CYS A 696 19.39 14.77 -26.46
C CYS A 696 19.92 16.09 -25.92
N PHE A 697 19.01 17.00 -25.56
CA PHE A 697 19.36 18.33 -25.07
C PHE A 697 19.44 18.29 -23.56
N LYS A 698 20.61 18.57 -23.01
CA LYS A 698 20.86 18.49 -21.56
C LYS A 698 19.97 19.46 -20.77
N TYR A 699 19.92 20.71 -21.18
CA TYR A 699 19.12 21.76 -20.56
C TYR A 699 18.25 22.47 -21.61
N PRO A 700 17.13 21.84 -22.06
CA PRO A 700 16.26 22.42 -23.09
C PRO A 700 15.51 23.65 -22.57
N ASN A 701 14.87 24.39 -23.48
CA ASN A 701 14.02 25.50 -23.07
C ASN A 701 12.77 24.97 -22.35
N HIS A 702 12.28 25.66 -21.31
CA HIS A 702 11.12 25.23 -20.53
C HIS A 702 9.86 24.97 -21.40
N THR A 703 9.74 25.68 -22.53
CA THR A 703 8.67 25.46 -23.51
C THR A 703 8.61 24.04 -24.09
N GLU A 704 9.69 23.26 -23.99
CA GLU A 704 9.77 21.87 -24.47
C GLU A 704 9.41 20.85 -23.38
N LEU A 705 9.35 21.23 -22.10
CA LEU A 705 9.12 20.30 -20.98
C LEU A 705 7.79 19.55 -21.08
N ALA A 706 6.75 20.18 -21.62
CA ALA A 706 5.46 19.53 -21.86
C ALA A 706 5.58 18.33 -22.81
N LYS A 707 6.44 18.44 -23.83
CA LYS A 707 6.72 17.34 -24.74
C LYS A 707 7.52 16.24 -24.04
N TYR A 708 8.58 16.60 -23.29
CA TYR A 708 9.36 15.62 -22.53
C TYR A 708 8.49 14.83 -21.55
N TRP A 709 7.57 15.52 -20.85
CA TRP A 709 6.59 14.86 -19.99
C TRP A 709 5.73 13.87 -20.76
N MET A 710 5.15 14.28 -21.88
CA MET A 710 4.29 13.40 -22.68
C MET A 710 5.03 12.19 -23.24
N ASP A 711 6.29 12.37 -23.64
CA ASP A 711 7.11 11.28 -24.17
C ASP A 711 7.54 10.28 -23.07
N ASN A 712 7.70 10.74 -21.81
CA ASN A 712 8.28 9.93 -20.73
C ASN A 712 7.28 9.51 -19.63
N ARG A 713 6.08 10.07 -19.55
CA ARG A 713 5.07 9.73 -18.52
C ARG A 713 4.73 8.24 -18.53
N GLU A 714 4.37 7.69 -19.70
CA GLU A 714 4.01 6.27 -19.82
C GLU A 714 5.23 5.35 -19.56
N PRO A 715 6.42 5.61 -20.13
CA PRO A 715 7.65 4.88 -19.78
C PRO A 715 7.96 4.84 -18.28
N LEU A 716 7.87 5.97 -17.59
CA LEU A 716 8.13 6.07 -16.15
C LEU A 716 7.17 5.17 -15.35
N LEU A 717 5.87 5.21 -15.66
CA LEU A 717 4.88 4.38 -14.97
C LEU A 717 5.10 2.89 -15.25
N ARG A 718 5.33 2.50 -16.51
CA ARG A 718 5.57 1.09 -16.87
C ARG A 718 6.82 0.51 -16.24
N PHE A 719 7.86 1.33 -16.10
CA PHE A 719 9.08 0.90 -15.46
C PHE A 719 8.89 0.62 -13.96
N VAL A 720 8.19 1.49 -13.23
CA VAL A 720 7.85 1.24 -11.82
C VAL A 720 7.05 -0.06 -11.67
N GLU A 721 6.12 -0.32 -12.58
CA GLU A 721 5.30 -1.55 -12.58
C GLU A 721 6.14 -2.83 -12.71
N GLN A 722 7.38 -2.77 -13.21
CA GLN A 722 8.24 -3.96 -13.31
C GLN A 722 8.74 -4.45 -11.95
N ILE A 723 8.64 -3.65 -10.89
CA ILE A 723 9.09 -4.03 -9.55
C ILE A 723 8.37 -5.28 -9.00
N HIS A 724 7.17 -5.54 -9.52
CA HIS A 724 6.35 -6.69 -9.10
C HIS A 724 6.72 -7.99 -9.82
N ARG A 725 7.60 -7.98 -10.82
CA ARG A 725 7.96 -9.18 -11.58
C ARG A 725 8.85 -10.15 -10.80
N GLY A 726 8.90 -11.38 -11.30
CA GLY A 726 9.75 -12.44 -10.78
C GLY A 726 9.11 -13.12 -9.57
N VAL A 727 9.91 -13.36 -8.52
CA VAL A 727 9.44 -13.97 -7.28
C VAL A 727 9.57 -13.02 -6.10
N HIS A 728 8.58 -13.04 -5.22
CA HIS A 728 8.63 -12.31 -3.96
C HIS A 728 7.97 -13.14 -2.86
N GLY A 729 8.30 -12.88 -1.60
CA GLY A 729 7.71 -13.61 -0.49
C GLY A 729 8.51 -13.44 0.78
N PHE A 730 8.33 -14.38 1.72
CA PHE A 730 8.92 -14.35 3.05
C PHE A 730 9.74 -15.61 3.32
N VAL A 731 10.86 -15.44 4.00
CA VAL A 731 11.65 -16.51 4.60
C VAL A 731 11.44 -16.50 6.11
N ARG A 732 10.90 -17.61 6.63
CA ARG A 732 10.59 -17.78 8.06
C ARG A 732 11.24 -19.05 8.60
N SER A 733 11.46 -19.10 9.91
CA SER A 733 11.79 -20.35 10.60
C SER A 733 10.54 -21.22 10.77
N THR A 734 10.72 -22.49 11.13
CA THR A 734 9.63 -23.38 11.56
C THR A 734 8.84 -22.86 12.74
N GLU A 735 9.43 -22.00 13.57
CA GLU A 735 8.78 -21.32 14.70
C GLU A 735 7.92 -20.13 14.25
N GLY A 736 7.92 -19.78 12.96
CA GLY A 736 7.20 -18.65 12.37
C GLY A 736 7.96 -17.32 12.41
N ASN A 737 9.15 -17.29 13.00
CA ASN A 737 9.99 -16.09 13.11
C ASN A 737 10.53 -15.68 11.73
N ALA A 738 10.54 -14.39 11.43
CA ALA A 738 11.17 -13.85 10.22
C ALA A 738 12.68 -14.08 10.24
N ILE A 739 13.26 -14.49 9.10
CA ILE A 739 14.70 -14.65 8.93
C ILE A 739 15.22 -13.52 8.04
N ALA A 740 15.80 -12.50 8.67
CA ALA A 740 16.49 -11.42 7.98
C ALA A 740 17.85 -11.87 7.42
N ASN A 741 18.33 -11.24 6.36
CA ASN A 741 19.60 -11.55 5.69
C ASN A 741 19.73 -13.00 5.19
N ALA A 742 18.62 -13.70 4.96
CA ALA A 742 18.62 -14.96 4.22
C ALA A 742 18.93 -14.68 2.74
N SER A 743 19.72 -15.55 2.13
CA SER A 743 20.11 -15.48 0.73
C SER A 743 19.08 -16.18 -0.15
N ILE A 744 18.65 -15.51 -1.21
CA ILE A 744 17.79 -16.01 -2.27
C ILE A 744 18.63 -16.10 -3.55
N THR A 745 18.72 -17.29 -4.12
CA THR A 745 19.50 -17.58 -5.32
C THR A 745 18.64 -18.29 -6.35
N ALA A 746 18.84 -17.96 -7.63
CA ALA A 746 18.21 -18.65 -8.75
C ALA A 746 19.28 -19.49 -9.46
N LEU A 747 19.02 -20.79 -9.64
CA LEU A 747 19.96 -21.67 -10.32
C LEU A 747 20.30 -21.14 -11.72
N GLY A 748 21.59 -20.96 -12.00
CA GLY A 748 22.09 -20.45 -13.28
C GLY A 748 22.32 -18.93 -13.33
N ILE A 749 21.94 -18.18 -12.29
CA ILE A 749 22.23 -16.75 -12.17
C ILE A 749 23.16 -16.52 -10.97
N ASP A 750 24.40 -16.10 -11.25
CA ASP A 750 25.44 -15.84 -10.24
C ASP A 750 25.28 -14.44 -9.61
N HIS A 751 24.11 -14.20 -9.04
CA HIS A 751 23.81 -13.00 -8.25
C HIS A 751 22.73 -13.35 -7.22
N LYS A 752 23.00 -13.07 -5.94
CA LYS A 752 22.09 -13.38 -4.83
C LYS A 752 21.38 -12.12 -4.35
N VAL A 753 20.15 -12.29 -3.87
CA VAL A 753 19.39 -11.25 -3.17
C VAL A 753 19.25 -11.64 -1.70
N THR A 754 19.17 -10.68 -0.79
CA THR A 754 18.95 -10.92 0.64
C THR A 754 17.54 -10.53 1.09
N THR A 755 17.04 -11.20 2.13
CA THR A 755 15.79 -10.78 2.80
C THR A 755 15.99 -9.54 3.67
N ALA A 756 14.98 -8.69 3.72
CA ALA A 756 14.90 -7.56 4.62
C ALA A 756 14.57 -8.00 6.07
N LYS A 757 14.40 -7.02 6.96
CA LYS A 757 14.24 -7.25 8.41
C LYS A 757 13.07 -8.18 8.76
N ASP A 758 11.98 -8.10 8.01
CA ASP A 758 10.76 -8.89 8.23
C ASP A 758 10.77 -10.23 7.48
N GLY A 759 11.93 -10.61 6.93
CA GLY A 759 12.16 -11.85 6.19
C GLY A 759 11.62 -11.81 4.76
N ASP A 760 11.06 -10.68 4.34
CA ASP A 760 10.60 -10.45 2.98
C ASP A 760 11.73 -10.25 1.98
N TYR A 761 11.49 -10.67 0.74
CA TYR A 761 12.42 -10.50 -0.37
C TYR A 761 11.67 -10.29 -1.68
N TRP A 762 12.39 -9.73 -2.65
CA TRP A 762 11.96 -9.58 -4.04
C TRP A 762 13.12 -9.93 -4.96
N ARG A 763 12.90 -10.85 -5.90
CA ARG A 763 13.86 -11.24 -6.91
C ARG A 763 13.21 -11.13 -8.28
N ILE A 764 13.49 -10.02 -8.96
CA ILE A 764 13.05 -9.77 -10.33
C ILE A 764 13.76 -10.77 -11.25
N LEU A 765 12.98 -11.44 -12.10
CA LEU A 765 13.44 -12.46 -13.04
C LEU A 765 12.74 -12.28 -14.39
N ALA A 766 13.43 -12.64 -15.46
CA ALA A 766 12.84 -12.70 -16.79
C ALA A 766 11.88 -13.91 -16.89
N PRO A 767 11.02 -13.97 -17.91
CA PRO A 767 10.14 -15.12 -18.11
C PRO A 767 10.95 -16.42 -18.29
N GLY A 768 10.63 -17.44 -17.50
CA GLY A 768 11.40 -18.69 -17.47
C GLY A 768 11.05 -19.58 -16.28
N THR A 769 11.60 -20.79 -16.24
CA THR A 769 11.48 -21.70 -15.10
C THR A 769 12.79 -21.71 -14.32
N TYR A 770 12.71 -21.46 -13.01
CA TYR A 770 13.87 -21.33 -12.13
C TYR A 770 13.73 -22.24 -10.92
N ASP A 771 14.86 -22.79 -10.46
CA ASP A 771 14.98 -23.42 -9.16
C ASP A 771 15.51 -22.37 -8.17
N ILE A 772 14.65 -21.90 -7.27
CA ILE A 772 14.94 -20.83 -6.31
C ILE A 772 15.31 -21.45 -4.97
N THR A 773 16.49 -21.12 -4.46
CA THR A 773 16.99 -21.60 -3.16
C THR A 773 17.05 -20.46 -2.16
N ALA A 774 16.38 -20.64 -1.03
CA ALA A 774 16.56 -19.82 0.17
C ALA A 774 17.54 -20.50 1.12
N SER A 775 18.54 -19.76 1.59
CA SER A 775 19.58 -20.26 2.50
C SER A 775 19.95 -19.23 3.56
N HIS A 776 20.31 -19.70 4.75
CA HIS A 776 20.85 -18.85 5.82
C HIS A 776 21.81 -19.71 6.64
N LYS A 777 22.90 -19.14 7.16
CA LYS A 777 23.98 -19.90 7.84
C LYS A 777 23.49 -20.81 8.99
N ASP A 778 22.44 -20.38 9.67
CA ASP A 778 21.88 -21.05 10.86
C ASP A 778 20.71 -21.98 10.52
N TYR A 779 20.39 -22.17 9.23
CA TYR A 779 19.22 -22.92 8.75
C TYR A 779 19.56 -23.83 7.58
N LEU A 780 18.82 -24.93 7.43
CA LEU A 780 18.92 -25.78 6.26
C LEU A 780 18.33 -25.06 5.05
N SER A 781 19.06 -25.04 3.94
CA SER A 781 18.60 -24.43 2.70
C SER A 781 17.44 -25.20 2.09
N HIS A 782 16.48 -24.49 1.51
CA HIS A 782 15.33 -25.08 0.83
C HIS A 782 15.21 -24.55 -0.59
N THR A 783 15.01 -25.46 -1.55
CA THR A 783 14.87 -25.14 -2.98
C THR A 783 13.47 -25.45 -3.47
N GLN A 784 12.87 -24.50 -4.19
CA GLN A 784 11.56 -24.64 -4.83
C GLN A 784 11.62 -24.22 -6.29
N ARG A 785 10.97 -25.00 -7.16
CA ARG A 785 10.85 -24.72 -8.59
C ARG A 785 9.67 -23.77 -8.84
N VAL A 786 9.89 -22.73 -9.63
CA VAL A 786 8.87 -21.73 -10.00
C VAL A 786 8.93 -21.43 -11.51
N THR A 787 7.80 -21.04 -12.09
CA THR A 787 7.74 -20.57 -13.48
C THR A 787 7.22 -19.14 -13.50
N ILE A 788 7.99 -18.25 -14.12
CA ILE A 788 7.69 -16.83 -14.32
C ILE A 788 7.11 -16.66 -15.72
N LEU A 789 5.89 -16.13 -15.79
CA LEU A 789 5.20 -15.86 -17.05
C LEU A 789 5.67 -14.55 -17.66
N ASN A 790 5.36 -14.34 -18.95
CA ASN A 790 5.65 -13.09 -19.63
C ASN A 790 4.58 -12.02 -19.34
N ASP A 791 4.39 -11.69 -18.06
CA ASP A 791 3.49 -10.65 -17.58
C ASP A 791 4.12 -9.89 -16.39
N THR A 792 3.47 -8.82 -15.93
CA THR A 792 3.94 -8.01 -14.80
C THR A 792 3.56 -8.60 -13.43
N VAL A 793 3.02 -9.81 -13.38
CA VAL A 793 2.51 -10.43 -12.15
C VAL A 793 3.60 -11.27 -11.50
N GLY A 794 4.00 -10.87 -10.30
CA GLY A 794 4.93 -11.62 -9.47
C GLY A 794 4.34 -12.92 -8.95
N VAL A 795 5.21 -13.92 -8.77
CA VAL A 795 4.83 -15.16 -8.10
C VAL A 795 5.19 -15.06 -6.62
N SER A 796 4.19 -15.21 -5.76
CA SER A 796 4.41 -15.29 -4.32
C SER A 796 5.00 -16.65 -3.95
N LEU A 797 6.23 -16.66 -3.41
CA LEU A 797 6.96 -17.85 -3.02
C LEU A 797 7.52 -17.67 -1.60
N ASN A 798 6.96 -18.39 -0.63
CA ASN A 798 7.43 -18.35 0.75
C ASN A 798 8.34 -19.55 1.03
N PHE A 799 9.34 -19.33 1.89
CA PHE A 799 10.22 -20.38 2.39
C PHE A 799 10.08 -20.49 3.91
N THR A 800 9.90 -21.71 4.39
CA THR A 800 10.09 -22.05 5.80
C THR A 800 11.37 -22.85 5.90
N LEU A 801 12.36 -22.33 6.64
CA LEU A 801 13.65 -22.98 6.83
C LEU A 801 13.70 -23.64 8.21
N ASP A 802 14.17 -24.88 8.23
CA ASP A 802 14.45 -25.61 9.46
C ASP A 802 15.74 -25.07 10.06
N ARG A 803 15.71 -24.74 11.36
CA ARG A 803 16.94 -24.33 12.05
C ARG A 803 17.93 -25.48 11.96
N ASN A 804 19.16 -25.17 11.57
CA ASN A 804 20.24 -26.15 11.45
C ASN A 804 20.78 -26.48 12.84
N ASP A 805 19.88 -26.94 13.71
CA ASP A 805 20.19 -27.35 15.06
C ASP A 805 19.53 -28.72 15.37
N PRO A 806 20.27 -29.56 16.10
CA PRO A 806 19.80 -30.80 16.71
C PRO A 806 18.34 -30.89 17.16
N ARG A 807 17.90 -29.88 17.93
CA ARG A 807 16.67 -29.92 18.70
C ARG A 807 15.49 -29.67 17.79
N SER A 808 15.63 -28.73 16.86
CA SER A 808 14.62 -28.46 15.84
C SER A 808 14.41 -29.66 14.93
N TRP A 809 15.49 -30.33 14.50
CA TRP A 809 15.38 -31.57 13.73
C TRP A 809 14.63 -32.65 14.50
N ALA A 810 14.97 -32.90 15.77
CA ALA A 810 14.33 -33.95 16.54
C ALA A 810 12.86 -33.68 16.88
N ILE A 811 12.47 -32.41 17.03
CA ILE A 811 11.04 -32.04 17.17
C ILE A 811 10.27 -32.39 15.89
N ALA A 812 10.83 -32.10 14.73
CA ALA A 812 10.15 -32.29 13.45
C ALA A 812 10.20 -33.74 12.93
N TYR A 813 11.34 -34.42 13.10
CA TYR A 813 11.63 -35.69 12.44
C TYR A 813 11.89 -36.85 13.42
N ASP A 814 12.14 -36.60 14.71
CA ASP A 814 12.28 -37.62 15.78
C ASP A 814 11.11 -37.60 16.77
N PHE A 815 9.93 -37.23 16.27
CA PHE A 815 8.64 -37.30 16.98
C PHE A 815 8.63 -36.58 18.35
N GLY A 816 9.51 -35.59 18.55
CA GLY A 816 9.63 -34.84 19.81
C GLY A 816 10.09 -35.68 21.00
N ILE A 817 10.80 -36.79 20.79
CA ILE A 817 11.27 -37.69 21.86
C ILE A 817 12.34 -36.98 22.68
N THR A 818 11.94 -36.36 23.78
CA THR A 818 12.83 -35.57 24.65
C THR A 818 14.10 -36.32 25.10
N GLN A 819 14.00 -37.63 25.34
CA GLN A 819 15.11 -38.48 25.76
C GLN A 819 16.18 -38.68 24.67
N ASN A 820 15.87 -38.40 23.41
CA ASN A 820 16.83 -38.43 22.31
C ASN A 820 17.53 -37.06 22.12
N VAL A 821 17.00 -36.01 22.74
CA VAL A 821 17.38 -34.60 22.48
C VAL A 821 18.16 -33.95 23.61
N PHE A 822 17.83 -34.24 24.87
CA PHE A 822 18.54 -33.65 26.01
C PHE A 822 19.89 -34.32 26.23
N ALA A 823 20.95 -33.52 26.39
CA ALA A 823 22.27 -33.99 26.76
C ALA A 823 22.19 -34.74 28.10
N THR A 824 22.74 -35.96 28.13
CA THR A 824 22.87 -36.76 29.35
C THR A 824 24.26 -36.58 29.94
N ASP A 825 24.33 -36.49 31.26
CA ASP A 825 25.56 -36.32 32.02
C ASP A 825 26.41 -37.61 32.02
N HIS A 826 25.82 -38.73 31.60
CA HIS A 826 26.38 -40.07 31.54
C HIS A 826 25.83 -40.87 30.35
N TYR A 827 26.52 -41.97 30.01
CA TYR A 827 26.02 -43.01 29.10
C TYR A 827 25.08 -43.96 29.87
N LEU A 828 24.06 -44.50 29.19
CA LEU A 828 23.13 -45.49 29.73
C LEU A 828 23.88 -46.70 30.29
N THR A 829 23.58 -46.98 31.54
CA THR A 829 23.98 -48.20 32.23
C THR A 829 23.20 -49.39 31.70
N ASP A 830 23.76 -50.59 31.92
CA ASP A 830 23.14 -51.84 31.49
C ASP A 830 21.72 -52.02 32.09
N GLU A 831 21.51 -51.54 33.33
CA GLU A 831 20.18 -51.52 33.98
C GLU A 831 19.20 -50.55 33.29
N GLU A 832 19.67 -49.36 32.89
CA GLU A 832 18.85 -48.38 32.16
C GLU A 832 18.50 -48.87 30.74
N ILE A 833 19.43 -49.55 30.06
CA ILE A 833 19.19 -50.20 28.76
C ILE A 833 18.09 -51.25 28.89
N LEU A 834 18.22 -52.16 29.86
CA LEU A 834 17.23 -53.20 30.11
C LEU A 834 15.84 -52.64 30.40
N ALA A 835 15.77 -51.65 31.31
CA ALA A 835 14.53 -50.99 31.66
C ALA A 835 13.88 -50.32 30.44
N GLU A 836 14.68 -49.71 29.57
CA GLU A 836 14.18 -49.05 28.37
C GLU A 836 13.66 -50.04 27.31
N LEU A 837 14.35 -51.17 27.11
CA LEU A 837 13.86 -52.20 26.18
C LEU A 837 12.52 -52.80 26.63
N GLU A 838 12.40 -53.10 27.93
CA GLU A 838 11.13 -53.56 28.53
C GLU A 838 10.03 -52.50 28.39
N ARG A 839 10.38 -51.23 28.61
CA ARG A 839 9.44 -50.11 28.45
C ARG A 839 8.93 -50.02 27.02
N LEU A 840 9.79 -50.13 26.01
CA LEU A 840 9.40 -50.04 24.60
C LEU A 840 8.40 -51.15 24.21
N GLU A 841 8.65 -52.40 24.61
CA GLU A 841 7.69 -53.51 24.41
C GLU A 841 6.35 -53.24 25.12
N GLN A 842 6.38 -52.81 26.38
CA GLN A 842 5.15 -52.50 27.14
C GLN A 842 4.34 -51.38 26.50
N THR A 843 5.01 -50.36 25.97
CA THR A 843 4.33 -49.23 25.30
C THR A 843 3.72 -49.61 23.97
N GLN A 844 4.36 -50.48 23.19
CA GLN A 844 3.87 -50.87 21.87
C GLN A 844 4.12 -52.36 21.58
N PRO A 845 3.37 -53.27 22.23
CA PRO A 845 3.60 -54.71 22.17
C PRO A 845 3.29 -55.32 20.79
N ARG A 846 2.66 -54.57 19.89
CA ARG A 846 2.39 -55.00 18.50
C ARG A 846 3.57 -54.77 17.56
N VAL A 847 4.51 -53.91 17.96
CA VAL A 847 5.56 -53.39 17.09
C VAL A 847 6.95 -53.63 17.66
N ALA A 848 7.06 -53.70 18.99
CA ALA A 848 8.29 -54.00 19.70
C ALA A 848 8.12 -55.26 20.55
N GLN A 849 9.13 -56.14 20.53
CA GLN A 849 9.23 -57.29 21.41
C GLN A 849 10.63 -57.31 22.03
N TYR A 850 10.68 -57.28 23.35
CA TYR A 850 11.91 -57.44 24.10
C TYR A 850 12.16 -58.93 24.33
N TYR A 851 13.41 -59.36 24.17
CA TYR A 851 13.80 -60.73 24.45
C TYR A 851 15.28 -60.79 24.84
N ARG A 852 15.63 -61.84 25.59
CA ARG A 852 17.02 -62.20 25.85
C ARG A 852 17.36 -63.43 25.04
N THR A 853 18.28 -63.27 24.10
CA THR A 853 18.67 -64.38 23.23
C THR A 853 19.71 -65.23 23.95
N GLY A 854 19.46 -66.53 24.11
CA GLY A 854 20.45 -67.49 24.63
C GLY A 854 20.15 -68.22 25.93
N ASP A 855 18.92 -68.23 26.45
CA ASP A 855 18.64 -68.68 27.82
C ASP A 855 18.70 -70.22 28.01
N PHE A 856 19.93 -70.73 28.10
CA PHE A 856 20.30 -71.93 28.85
C PHE A 856 21.40 -71.49 29.83
N ALA A 857 21.01 -71.28 31.09
CA ALA A 857 21.85 -70.94 32.26
C ALA A 857 21.95 -69.46 32.71
N GLY A 858 20.98 -68.59 32.37
CA GLY A 858 20.90 -67.23 32.93
C GLY A 858 21.84 -66.20 32.31
N ILE A 859 22.45 -66.54 31.17
CA ILE A 859 23.26 -65.65 30.33
C ILE A 859 22.43 -65.36 29.08
N GLY A 860 22.15 -64.10 28.79
CA GLY A 860 21.36 -63.72 27.62
C GLY A 860 21.68 -62.30 27.16
N ILE A 861 21.84 -62.14 25.85
CA ILE A 861 22.09 -60.84 25.22
C ILE A 861 20.75 -60.10 25.13
N PRO A 862 20.60 -58.91 25.75
CA PRO A 862 19.37 -58.13 25.68
C PRO A 862 19.15 -57.65 24.24
N SER A 863 17.93 -57.80 23.74
CA SER A 863 17.63 -57.49 22.35
C SER A 863 16.19 -56.99 22.19
N LEU A 864 16.00 -56.09 21.22
CA LEU A 864 14.67 -55.61 20.85
C LEU A 864 14.41 -55.92 19.39
N LYS A 865 13.26 -56.54 19.12
CA LYS A 865 12.78 -56.80 17.77
C LYS A 865 11.69 -55.80 17.44
N VAL A 866 11.86 -55.06 16.36
CA VAL A 866 10.92 -54.03 15.89
C VAL A 866 10.43 -54.37 14.48
N SER A 867 9.11 -54.55 14.32
CA SER A 867 8.47 -54.83 13.01
C SER A 867 6.96 -54.60 13.06
N HIS A 868 6.31 -54.42 11.91
CA HIS A 868 4.84 -54.41 11.85
C HIS A 868 4.29 -55.83 12.11
N GLN A 869 3.62 -56.05 13.25
CA GLN A 869 3.11 -57.35 13.74
C GLN A 869 4.19 -58.30 14.24
N VAL A 870 4.92 -57.88 15.29
CA VAL A 870 5.92 -58.74 15.92
C VAL A 870 5.27 -60.00 16.49
N GLY A 871 5.83 -61.18 16.17
CA GLY A 871 5.34 -62.48 16.61
C GLY A 871 4.26 -63.13 15.73
N GLY A 872 3.90 -62.51 14.60
CA GLY A 872 2.97 -63.09 13.62
C GLY A 872 3.54 -64.32 12.86
N PRO A 873 2.69 -65.21 12.32
CA PRO A 873 3.13 -66.40 11.61
C PRO A 873 3.79 -66.03 10.28
N SER A 874 5.07 -66.41 10.12
CA SER A 874 5.89 -66.27 8.89
C SER A 874 6.30 -64.84 8.52
N GLU A 875 7.37 -64.36 9.14
CA GLU A 875 7.97 -63.05 8.87
C GLU A 875 8.99 -63.16 7.72
N TRP A 876 8.51 -63.26 6.48
CA TRP A 876 9.35 -63.30 5.24
C TRP A 876 9.93 -61.92 4.87
N LYS A 877 10.20 -61.09 5.87
CA LYS A 877 10.70 -59.72 5.73
C LYS A 877 12.24 -59.71 5.77
N VAL A 878 12.82 -58.63 5.27
CA VAL A 878 14.28 -58.43 5.32
C VAL A 878 14.72 -58.33 6.78
N LYS A 879 15.64 -59.19 7.22
CA LYS A 879 16.14 -59.17 8.60
C LYS A 879 17.38 -58.29 8.72
N ILE A 880 17.28 -57.24 9.53
CA ILE A 880 18.34 -56.26 9.76
C ILE A 880 18.79 -56.37 11.21
N ALA A 881 20.08 -56.60 11.46
CA ALA A 881 20.67 -56.49 12.80
C ALA A 881 21.34 -55.12 12.95
N VAL A 882 21.09 -54.45 14.07
CA VAL A 882 21.78 -53.22 14.50
C VAL A 882 22.52 -53.53 15.79
N ILE A 883 23.84 -53.39 15.78
CA ILE A 883 24.73 -53.76 16.88
C ILE A 883 25.40 -52.51 17.43
N GLY A 884 25.29 -52.28 18.74
CA GLY A 884 25.83 -51.08 19.39
C GLY A 884 26.71 -51.31 20.64
N GLY A 885 26.92 -52.54 21.07
CA GLY A 885 27.66 -52.80 22.31
C GLY A 885 28.59 -53.99 22.23
N MET A 886 29.27 -54.15 21.10
CA MET A 886 30.30 -55.16 20.85
C MET A 886 31.61 -54.84 21.57
N PHE A 887 31.90 -53.54 21.80
CA PHE A 887 33.04 -53.07 22.57
C PHE A 887 32.55 -52.22 23.76
N SER A 888 32.64 -52.74 24.99
CA SER A 888 32.20 -52.01 26.19
C SER A 888 32.90 -50.66 26.41
N THR A 889 34.11 -50.46 25.91
CA THR A 889 34.81 -49.17 25.98
C THR A 889 34.30 -48.13 24.97
N GLU A 890 33.35 -48.49 24.11
CA GLU A 890 32.78 -47.64 23.05
C GLU A 890 31.26 -47.46 23.24
N PRO A 891 30.82 -46.84 24.34
CA PRO A 891 29.40 -46.77 24.71
C PRO A 891 28.55 -45.91 23.77
N ILE A 892 29.07 -45.37 22.68
CA ILE A 892 28.28 -44.59 21.72
C ILE A 892 27.28 -45.46 20.95
N GLY A 893 27.66 -46.68 20.60
CA GLY A 893 26.82 -47.58 19.81
C GLY A 893 25.52 -47.95 20.51
N ARG A 894 25.62 -48.19 21.83
CA ARG A 894 24.51 -48.60 22.69
C ARG A 894 23.49 -47.48 22.80
N GLU A 895 23.96 -46.24 22.94
CA GLU A 895 23.10 -45.05 22.95
C GLU A 895 22.33 -44.90 21.64
N LEU A 896 23.04 -44.96 20.51
CA LEU A 896 22.44 -44.81 19.18
C LEU A 896 21.40 -45.91 18.92
N SER A 897 21.71 -47.14 19.33
CA SER A 897 20.78 -48.26 19.22
C SER A 897 19.50 -48.02 20.02
N ILE A 898 19.60 -47.49 21.25
CA ILE A 898 18.43 -47.16 22.07
C ILE A 898 17.64 -45.97 21.50
N ARG A 899 18.31 -44.93 21.00
CA ARG A 899 17.65 -43.78 20.35
C ARG A 899 16.89 -44.21 19.10
N LEU A 900 17.50 -45.05 18.25
CA LEU A 900 16.83 -45.64 17.07
C LEU A 900 15.64 -46.51 17.48
N ALA A 901 15.77 -47.29 18.56
CA ALA A 901 14.67 -48.10 19.07
C ALA A 901 13.46 -47.22 19.46
N ARG A 902 13.70 -46.12 20.19
CA ARG A 902 12.65 -45.13 20.53
C ARG A 902 12.03 -44.51 19.29
N HIS A 903 12.87 -44.08 18.33
CA HIS A 903 12.44 -43.47 17.07
C HIS A 903 11.51 -44.39 16.27
N LEU A 904 11.90 -45.64 16.04
CA LEU A 904 11.12 -46.59 15.25
C LEU A 904 9.78 -46.93 15.91
N VAL A 905 9.80 -47.13 17.23
CA VAL A 905 8.59 -47.51 18.00
C VAL A 905 7.61 -46.34 18.07
N ARG A 906 8.10 -45.13 18.40
CA ARG A 906 7.26 -43.93 18.46
C ARG A 906 6.80 -43.50 17.07
N GLY A 907 7.70 -43.53 16.09
CA GLY A 907 7.38 -43.20 14.72
C GLY A 907 6.27 -44.06 14.17
N PHE A 908 6.28 -45.37 14.43
CA PHE A 908 5.17 -46.22 14.00
C PHE A 908 3.81 -45.82 14.62
N GLU A 909 3.78 -45.29 15.85
CA GLU A 909 2.56 -44.78 16.49
C GLU A 909 1.98 -43.59 15.72
N ASP A 910 2.84 -42.64 15.34
CA ASP A 910 2.46 -41.43 14.61
C ASP A 910 2.18 -41.70 13.11
N SER A 911 2.43 -42.93 12.64
CA SER A 911 2.10 -43.46 11.30
C SER A 911 2.67 -42.69 10.08
N PRO A 912 3.91 -42.17 10.08
CA PRO A 912 4.51 -41.58 8.89
C PRO A 912 4.76 -42.69 7.84
N PRO A 913 4.51 -42.42 6.54
CA PRO A 913 4.53 -43.45 5.50
C PRO A 913 5.83 -44.25 5.41
N HIS A 914 6.98 -43.62 5.64
CA HIS A 914 8.30 -44.25 5.50
C HIS A 914 8.62 -45.24 6.64
N ILE A 915 8.32 -44.92 7.91
CA ILE A 915 8.51 -45.85 9.04
C ILE A 915 7.55 -47.03 8.93
N VAL A 916 6.29 -46.77 8.57
CA VAL A 916 5.30 -47.84 8.35
C VAL A 916 5.76 -48.75 7.22
N GLN A 917 6.25 -48.21 6.10
CA GLN A 917 6.77 -48.99 4.98
C GLN A 917 8.03 -49.79 5.37
N LEU A 918 8.95 -49.19 6.13
CA LEU A 918 10.14 -49.86 6.64
C LEU A 918 9.74 -51.07 7.50
N LEU A 919 8.93 -50.88 8.54
CA LEU A 919 8.54 -51.95 9.45
C LEU A 919 7.57 -52.97 8.83
N ASN A 920 6.89 -52.62 7.73
CA ASN A 920 6.13 -53.58 6.91
C ASN A 920 7.04 -54.51 6.11
N SER A 921 8.21 -54.03 5.68
CA SER A 921 9.12 -54.75 4.78
C SER A 921 10.33 -55.36 5.47
N SER A 922 10.64 -54.94 6.71
CA SER A 922 11.79 -55.40 7.46
C SER A 922 11.46 -55.83 8.90
N VAL A 923 12.40 -56.59 9.47
CA VAL A 923 12.48 -56.92 10.89
C VAL A 923 13.79 -56.35 11.39
N ILE A 924 13.72 -55.41 12.32
CA ILE A 924 14.92 -54.75 12.86
C ILE A 924 15.20 -55.34 14.24
N HIS A 925 16.35 -55.98 14.37
CA HIS A 925 16.84 -56.56 15.63
C HIS A 925 17.93 -55.66 16.19
N LEU A 926 17.68 -55.04 17.33
CA LEU A 926 18.60 -54.12 18.00
C LEU A 926 19.31 -54.86 19.14
N TYR A 927 20.64 -54.81 19.11
CA TYR A 927 21.56 -55.38 20.10
C TYR A 927 22.37 -54.24 20.72
N PRO A 928 21.78 -53.48 21.67
CA PRO A 928 22.46 -52.32 22.26
C PRO A 928 23.64 -52.74 23.14
N GLU A 929 23.69 -53.98 23.63
CA GLU A 929 24.74 -54.46 24.53
C GLU A 929 25.02 -55.94 24.30
N ILE A 930 26.29 -56.31 24.09
CA ILE A 930 26.71 -57.68 23.81
C ILE A 930 27.87 -58.10 24.73
N ASP A 931 28.79 -57.18 25.01
CA ASP A 931 30.00 -57.44 25.80
C ASP A 931 29.70 -57.64 27.31
N GLU A 932 30.67 -58.19 28.06
CA GLU A 932 30.48 -58.54 29.47
C GLU A 932 30.29 -57.28 30.36
N ILE A 933 29.16 -57.23 31.08
CA ILE A 933 28.72 -56.18 32.03
C ILE A 933 29.88 -55.59 32.85
N HIS A 934 30.07 -54.27 32.76
CA HIS A 934 30.95 -53.50 33.66
C HIS A 934 30.24 -52.24 34.16
N THR A 935 29.67 -52.35 35.35
CA THR A 935 29.09 -51.27 36.18
C THR A 935 30.11 -50.20 36.62
N SER A 936 31.41 -50.39 36.37
CA SER A 936 32.49 -49.52 36.84
C SER A 936 32.93 -48.41 35.88
N LEU A 937 32.24 -48.20 34.75
CA LEU A 937 32.45 -46.99 33.93
C LEU A 937 31.88 -45.72 34.58
N GLN A 938 31.23 -45.88 35.73
CA GLN A 938 30.81 -44.78 36.59
C GLN A 938 32.03 -43.97 37.05
N HIS A 939 32.04 -42.68 36.72
CA HIS A 939 32.72 -41.57 37.40
C HIS A 939 34.02 -40.96 36.85
N ASN A 940 34.53 -41.31 35.67
CA ASN A 940 35.51 -40.41 35.03
C ASN A 940 35.39 -40.44 33.51
N MET A 941 35.11 -39.27 32.92
CA MET A 941 35.01 -38.96 31.48
C MET A 941 36.37 -39.10 30.74
N LYS A 942 37.15 -40.13 31.04
CA LYS A 942 38.40 -40.45 30.35
C LYS A 942 38.16 -41.65 29.43
N CYS A 943 38.31 -41.38 28.14
CA CYS A 943 38.37 -42.35 27.06
C CYS A 943 39.35 -43.49 27.42
N LEU A 944 38.80 -44.67 27.71
CA LEU A 944 39.50 -45.88 28.16
C LEU A 944 39.86 -46.72 26.93
N MET A 945 41.13 -46.71 26.54
CA MET A 945 41.66 -47.49 25.39
C MET A 945 42.14 -48.90 25.81
N ASP A 946 41.59 -49.47 26.88
CA ASP A 946 42.03 -50.79 27.36
C ASP A 946 41.27 -51.91 26.63
N ALA A 947 41.89 -52.48 25.60
CA ALA A 947 41.35 -53.61 24.84
C ALA A 947 41.07 -54.85 25.71
N SER A 948 41.65 -54.96 26.91
CA SER A 948 41.36 -56.07 27.85
C SER A 948 39.95 -55.97 28.45
N LEU A 949 39.31 -54.80 28.38
CA LEU A 949 37.93 -54.57 28.81
C LEU A 949 36.91 -54.93 27.72
N ASN A 950 37.34 -55.05 26.45
CA ASN A 950 36.49 -55.37 25.31
C ASN A 950 36.48 -56.88 25.00
N LYS A 951 36.02 -57.70 25.94
CA LYS A 951 36.29 -59.14 25.91
C LYS A 951 35.57 -59.84 24.77
N VAL A 952 34.34 -59.44 24.44
CA VAL A 952 33.57 -60.05 23.35
C VAL A 952 34.09 -59.62 21.99
N GLY A 953 34.18 -58.31 21.73
CA GLY A 953 34.72 -57.79 20.47
C GLY A 953 36.14 -58.29 20.20
N SER A 954 37.01 -58.32 21.20
CA SER A 954 38.38 -58.85 21.07
C SER A 954 38.41 -60.36 20.84
N ALA A 955 37.53 -61.14 21.47
CA ALA A 955 37.45 -62.59 21.25
C ALA A 955 36.98 -62.93 19.82
N ILE A 956 36.06 -62.13 19.26
CA ILE A 956 35.60 -62.25 17.86
C ILE A 956 36.73 -61.90 16.89
N LEU A 957 37.40 -60.75 17.08
CA LEU A 957 38.49 -60.31 16.21
C LEU A 957 39.71 -61.23 16.22
N SER A 958 40.07 -61.77 17.40
CA SER A 958 41.21 -62.68 17.56
C SER A 958 40.91 -64.15 17.26
N ASN A 959 39.67 -64.45 16.82
CA ASN A 959 39.19 -65.81 16.52
C ASN A 959 39.33 -66.79 17.72
N GLN A 960 39.27 -66.26 18.95
CA GLN A 960 39.31 -67.00 20.22
C GLN A 960 37.92 -67.13 20.87
N THR A 961 36.88 -67.14 20.04
CA THR A 961 35.46 -67.08 20.40
C THR A 961 35.06 -68.21 21.36
N ILE A 962 35.63 -69.41 21.20
CA ILE A 962 35.36 -70.59 22.04
C ILE A 962 35.58 -70.33 23.54
N LYS A 963 36.46 -69.37 23.92
CA LYS A 963 36.78 -69.06 25.32
C LYS A 963 35.88 -67.98 25.94
N ASN A 964 35.06 -67.28 25.17
CA ASN A 964 34.15 -66.25 25.65
C ASN A 964 32.69 -66.68 25.40
N GLN A 965 31.91 -66.84 26.47
CA GLN A 965 30.53 -67.35 26.38
C GLN A 965 29.58 -66.39 25.64
N TYR A 966 29.73 -65.07 25.84
CA TYR A 966 28.94 -64.05 25.15
C TYR A 966 29.31 -63.95 23.66
N ALA A 967 30.59 -64.08 23.30
CA ALA A 967 31.04 -64.12 21.90
C ALA A 967 30.49 -65.35 21.15
N ASN A 968 30.56 -66.54 21.76
CA ASN A 968 29.96 -67.75 21.18
C ASN A 968 28.45 -67.64 21.04
N LEU A 969 27.78 -67.08 22.07
CA LEU A 969 26.35 -66.87 22.05
C LEU A 969 25.97 -65.92 20.91
N PHE A 970 26.64 -64.77 20.80
CA PHE A 970 26.39 -63.81 19.72
C PHE A 970 26.59 -64.42 18.33
N LEU A 971 27.67 -65.18 18.10
CA LEU A 971 27.88 -65.88 16.82
C LEU A 971 26.80 -66.94 16.53
N SER A 972 26.29 -67.61 17.57
CA SER A 972 25.18 -68.55 17.42
C SER A 972 23.89 -67.84 16.99
N ILE A 973 23.65 -66.61 17.47
CA ILE A 973 22.52 -65.77 17.07
C ILE A 973 22.63 -65.39 15.60
N LEU A 974 23.80 -64.89 15.17
CA LEU A 974 24.03 -64.53 13.77
C LEU A 974 23.78 -65.72 12.83
N ASN A 975 24.21 -66.91 13.24
CA ASN A 975 24.02 -68.14 12.45
C ASN A 975 22.57 -68.65 12.47
N ALA A 976 21.86 -68.51 13.61
CA ALA A 976 20.48 -68.94 13.78
C ALA A 976 19.49 -68.03 13.05
N GLU A 977 19.64 -66.71 13.21
CA GLU A 977 18.70 -65.72 12.68
C GLU A 977 18.87 -65.48 11.18
N LYS A 978 20.10 -65.66 10.64
CA LYS A 978 20.45 -65.47 9.23
C LYS A 978 20.10 -64.09 8.70
N PHE A 979 20.57 -63.04 9.37
CA PHE A 979 20.38 -61.65 8.96
C PHE A 979 20.79 -61.41 7.51
N ASP A 980 20.01 -60.58 6.82
CA ASP A 980 20.28 -60.16 5.45
C ASP A 980 21.20 -58.93 5.42
N VAL A 981 21.07 -58.06 6.43
CA VAL A 981 21.91 -56.87 6.62
C VAL A 981 22.33 -56.77 8.08
N ILE A 982 23.60 -56.44 8.33
CA ILE A 982 24.15 -56.18 9.65
C ILE A 982 24.77 -54.77 9.66
N VAL A 983 24.30 -53.94 10.59
CA VAL A 983 24.78 -52.58 10.84
C VAL A 983 25.48 -52.58 12.19
N ILE A 984 26.74 -52.14 12.21
CA ILE A 984 27.56 -52.06 13.43
C ILE A 984 27.81 -50.58 13.73
N LEU A 985 27.38 -50.13 14.90
CA LEU A 985 27.50 -48.78 15.42
C LEU A 985 28.54 -48.81 16.54
N GLU A 986 29.83 -48.62 16.23
CA GLU A 986 30.92 -48.65 17.22
C GLU A 986 31.86 -47.44 16.98
N GLY A 987 32.58 -46.99 18.00
CA GLY A 987 33.30 -45.72 18.00
C GLY A 987 34.81 -45.84 17.82
N GLY A 988 35.31 -45.75 16.58
CA GLY A 988 36.76 -45.62 16.29
C GLY A 988 37.34 -46.41 15.11
N GLY A 989 36.52 -47.07 14.28
CA GLY A 989 36.96 -47.75 13.06
C GLY A 989 36.06 -47.41 11.87
N PRO A 990 36.48 -47.67 10.62
CA PRO A 990 35.63 -47.45 9.45
C PRO A 990 34.37 -48.29 9.63
N THR A 991 33.21 -47.65 9.71
CA THR A 991 31.89 -48.28 9.72
C THR A 991 31.78 -49.18 8.49
N THR A 992 32.10 -50.46 8.65
CA THR A 992 32.09 -51.42 7.55
C THR A 992 30.74 -52.13 7.61
N ILE A 993 29.82 -51.73 6.73
CA ILE A 993 28.60 -52.48 6.47
C ILE A 993 29.03 -53.72 5.67
N VAL A 994 28.90 -54.92 6.25
CA VAL A 994 29.32 -56.17 5.60
C VAL A 994 28.07 -56.97 5.22
N SER A 995 27.92 -57.30 3.93
CA SER A 995 26.88 -58.24 3.48
C SER A 995 27.43 -59.67 3.50
N PRO A 996 26.81 -60.61 4.25
CA PRO A 996 27.30 -61.99 4.36
C PRO A 996 26.90 -62.92 3.19
N LYS A 997 26.23 -62.42 2.13
CA LYS A 997 25.77 -63.20 0.96
C LYS A 997 26.15 -62.52 -0.38
N PRO A 998 26.25 -63.25 -1.51
CA PRO A 998 26.35 -62.63 -2.83
C PRO A 998 25.10 -61.77 -3.09
N ILE A 999 25.34 -60.49 -3.36
CA ILE A 999 24.37 -59.40 -3.24
C ILE A 999 23.48 -59.34 -4.50
N ASP A 1000 22.16 -59.35 -4.33
CA ASP A 1000 21.23 -59.01 -5.42
C ASP A 1000 21.16 -57.49 -5.66
N SER A 1001 20.67 -57.05 -6.82
CA SER A 1001 20.67 -55.63 -7.20
C SER A 1001 19.91 -54.69 -6.25
N VAL A 1002 18.98 -55.22 -5.47
CA VAL A 1002 18.18 -54.42 -4.51
C VAL A 1002 18.98 -54.22 -3.23
N THR A 1003 19.58 -55.28 -2.72
CA THR A 1003 20.46 -55.24 -1.54
C THR A 1003 21.68 -54.34 -1.79
N GLN A 1004 22.20 -54.30 -3.02
CA GLN A 1004 23.30 -53.41 -3.40
C GLN A 1004 22.89 -51.93 -3.44
N LYS A 1005 21.67 -51.61 -3.90
CA LYS A 1005 21.16 -50.23 -3.86
C LYS A 1005 20.92 -49.74 -2.43
N VAL A 1006 20.42 -50.60 -1.54
CA VAL A 1006 20.28 -50.28 -0.11
C VAL A 1006 21.65 -50.05 0.53
N TYR A 1007 22.64 -50.87 0.19
CA TYR A 1007 24.04 -50.69 0.61
C TYR A 1007 24.60 -49.34 0.15
N GLU A 1008 24.43 -48.98 -1.13
CA GLU A 1008 24.88 -47.70 -1.69
C GLU A 1008 24.15 -46.51 -1.05
N MET A 1009 22.85 -46.64 -0.76
CA MET A 1009 22.06 -45.60 -0.08
C MET A 1009 22.57 -45.29 1.34
N PHE A 1010 22.84 -46.32 2.17
CA PHE A 1010 23.37 -46.10 3.52
C PHE A 1010 24.78 -45.54 3.50
N THR A 1011 25.62 -45.99 2.56
CA THR A 1011 27.00 -45.48 2.41
C THR A 1011 27.00 -44.01 1.96
N HIS A 1012 26.08 -43.63 1.06
CA HIS A 1012 25.96 -42.26 0.57
C HIS A 1012 25.39 -41.30 1.63
N ALA A 1013 24.42 -41.73 2.44
CA ALA A 1013 23.85 -40.93 3.54
C ALA A 1013 24.88 -40.61 4.63
N PHE A 1014 25.75 -41.56 4.97
CA PHE A 1014 26.79 -41.35 5.99
C PHE A 1014 27.93 -40.43 5.55
N VAL A 1015 28.27 -40.44 4.25
CA VAL A 1015 29.37 -39.62 3.69
C VAL A 1015 28.92 -38.20 3.31
N SER A 1016 27.65 -38.00 2.94
CA SER A 1016 27.14 -36.69 2.51
C SER A 1016 26.73 -35.76 3.66
N GLY A 1017 26.50 -36.26 4.87
CA GLY A 1017 26.12 -35.47 6.04
C GLY A 1017 27.28 -34.84 6.83
N THR A 1018 28.55 -35.17 6.56
CA THR A 1018 29.70 -34.79 7.39
C THR A 1018 30.60 -33.69 6.80
N ASN A 1019 30.13 -32.91 5.81
CA ASN A 1019 30.96 -31.94 5.11
C ASN A 1019 31.44 -30.71 5.93
N GLU A 1020 31.17 -30.63 7.23
CA GLU A 1020 31.64 -29.51 8.09
C GLU A 1020 32.43 -29.90 9.35
N ILE A 1021 32.90 -31.14 9.51
CA ILE A 1021 33.86 -31.46 10.57
C ILE A 1021 35.08 -32.15 9.97
N PRO A 1022 36.27 -31.51 9.94
CA PRO A 1022 37.47 -32.17 9.45
C PRO A 1022 37.84 -33.29 10.44
N PHE A 1023 37.56 -34.54 10.06
CA PHE A 1023 37.99 -35.72 10.81
C PHE A 1023 39.51 -35.90 10.59
N GLN A 1024 40.32 -35.28 11.47
CA GLN A 1024 41.66 -35.79 11.72
C GLN A 1024 41.55 -36.94 12.72
N PRO A 1025 42.08 -38.14 12.42
CA PRO A 1025 42.25 -39.15 13.45
C PRO A 1025 43.29 -38.62 14.44
N SER A 1026 42.84 -38.07 15.57
CA SER A 1026 43.74 -37.75 16.67
C SER A 1026 43.98 -39.01 17.49
N ASP A 1027 45.22 -39.48 17.54
CA ASP A 1027 45.68 -40.61 18.36
C ASP A 1027 45.60 -40.36 19.88
N GLU A 1028 44.91 -39.30 20.34
CA GLU A 1028 44.90 -38.89 21.74
C GLU A 1028 43.47 -38.69 22.27
N CYS A 1029 43.04 -39.60 23.16
CA CYS A 1029 42.02 -39.31 24.16
C CYS A 1029 42.50 -38.09 25.00
N SER A 1030 42.17 -36.87 24.59
CA SER A 1030 42.65 -35.66 25.26
C SER A 1030 42.07 -35.56 26.68
N MET A 1031 42.88 -35.19 27.67
CA MET A 1031 42.47 -35.05 29.08
C MET A 1031 41.56 -33.83 29.35
N ASP A 1032 40.98 -33.24 28.32
CA ASP A 1032 40.02 -32.14 28.41
C ASP A 1032 38.61 -32.71 28.21
N SER A 1033 37.81 -32.75 29.28
CA SER A 1033 36.44 -33.28 29.26
C SER A 1033 35.49 -32.48 28.35
N SER A 1034 35.91 -31.31 27.86
CA SER A 1034 35.19 -30.53 26.84
C SER A 1034 35.48 -30.98 25.39
N LYS A 1035 36.40 -31.94 25.20
CA LYS A 1035 36.86 -32.45 23.90
C LYS A 1035 36.71 -33.96 23.74
N ASP A 1036 35.81 -34.61 24.49
CA ASP A 1036 35.43 -35.98 24.17
C ASP A 1036 34.60 -35.96 22.88
N TRP A 1037 35.26 -36.23 21.76
CA TRP A 1037 34.62 -36.26 20.45
C TRP A 1037 33.50 -37.30 20.40
N LYS A 1038 33.51 -38.36 21.23
CA LYS A 1038 32.44 -39.36 21.29
C LYS A 1038 31.20 -38.79 21.96
N LEU A 1039 31.36 -38.08 23.07
CA LEU A 1039 30.24 -37.36 23.70
C LEU A 1039 29.69 -36.24 22.79
N SER A 1040 30.59 -35.54 22.10
CA SER A 1040 30.22 -34.57 21.06
C SER A 1040 29.49 -35.25 19.89
N LEU A 1041 29.92 -36.43 19.45
CA LEU A 1041 29.25 -37.22 18.41
C LEU A 1041 27.85 -37.64 18.86
N LEU A 1042 27.63 -38.02 20.12
CA LEU A 1042 26.30 -38.27 20.69
C LEU A 1042 25.40 -37.04 20.76
N ASN A 1043 26.01 -35.89 21.02
CA ASN A 1043 25.36 -34.59 20.98
C ASN A 1043 25.19 -34.07 19.55
N ASN A 1044 25.66 -34.78 18.53
CA ASN A 1044 25.60 -34.37 17.12
C ASN A 1044 25.05 -35.45 16.17
N LEU A 1045 24.85 -36.68 16.64
CA LEU A 1045 24.25 -37.80 15.89
C LEU A 1045 22.74 -37.80 16.11
N TYR A 1046 22.04 -37.63 14.99
CA TYR A 1046 20.59 -37.74 14.87
C TYR A 1046 20.33 -38.84 13.84
N ILE A 1047 19.50 -39.83 14.19
CA ILE A 1047 19.24 -41.03 13.38
C ILE A 1047 17.98 -40.87 12.57
#